data_AF-A0A364VCK9-F1
#
_entry.id   AF-A0A364VCK9-F1
#
_cell.length_a   1.000
_cell.length_b   1.000
_cell.length_c   1.000
_cell.angle_alpha   90.00
_cell.angle_beta   90.00
_cell.angle_gamma   90.00
#
_symmetry.space_group_name_H-M   'P 1'
#
loop_
_entity.id
_entity.type
_entity.pdbx_description
1 polymer ?
#
loop_
_entity_poly.entity_id
_entity_poly.type
_entity_poly.pdbx_seq_one_letter_code
_entity_poly.pdbx_strand_id
1 'polypeptide(L)'
;MRPGMSINRSARCTSPPWSGRTGTSSPRPILNWGRLTTRPPSCHPARAIRRGFIPRRAPISHGLWTPPNTSAPPPPTERTPPMPQAELPEPPLLEPPEHSERVRDALRRAVAALTTCDYSEQMVHEALGEAGLTALAKRCPAGARRRLRLRAAAQAVGEQSPAAQSPGCRGESSWDPARRRAQLIVSAVYLRTPHPRADLEAIFGPSLTEELVDTGLWRSTGAGVGGVLPDLYAPSVDIRPIRSTPHGGSEIIIASDADASLDLRVPRSDFVPGVGNAPRSLLGTIPPRPGRRILDLGCGSGVLGLILATADPHAQVTATDISPRALMFAAASAASVTDGRVRLLHGSWFDPVEGEEFDTIVCNPPFLIGPGAQRHVYRDGGLELDGASRLVISQAPDYLADGGSAHLLASWALGEGESAAQRVAGWIPNRGVRAWVVRREEVNIEEYVATWIADEAVDPRSAEGTRLAEGWLDYLEAKGIHRIGFGWVHMRRIEGPSEVTVETMDHPLAPGAYLGTEVAEWFERAEWVAQVENADVLRTSFAVRPTVALEIVDIPDGAARLGFVHHHRRLVRTDGPAWSHDIDEHLQAILAGLSPHGLDLGDVVELYCAARDIAAEQVREQAATAIVELVRHGLVLPAELIAEDTEEV
;
A
#
# COMPACT_ATOMS: atom_id res chain seq x y z
N MET A 1 19.56 -57.32 36.95
CA MET A 1 20.92 -57.81 36.66
C MET A 1 21.68 -56.75 35.87
N ARG A 2 22.99 -56.68 36.03
CA ARG A 2 24.00 -55.86 35.31
C ARG A 2 24.97 -56.84 34.59
N PRO A 3 26.00 -56.44 33.82
CA PRO A 3 26.29 -55.19 33.08
C PRO A 3 26.94 -55.39 31.68
N GLY A 4 27.38 -54.29 31.05
CA GLY A 4 28.45 -54.24 30.03
C GLY A 4 28.60 -52.82 29.44
N MET A 5 29.38 -51.90 30.06
CA MET A 5 30.77 -51.51 29.69
C MET A 5 30.91 -50.90 28.28
N SER A 6 31.68 -49.84 27.98
CA SER A 6 32.50 -48.80 28.66
C SER A 6 33.32 -48.13 27.52
N ILE A 7 33.59 -46.82 27.42
CA ILE A 7 34.80 -46.07 27.90
C ILE A 7 34.57 -44.59 27.41
N ASN A 8 34.43 -43.55 28.27
CA ASN A 8 35.46 -42.63 28.86
C ASN A 8 36.03 -41.58 27.85
N ARG A 9 36.23 -40.25 28.08
CA ARG A 9 36.43 -39.31 29.22
C ARG A 9 35.87 -37.90 28.82
N SER A 10 35.29 -36.98 29.61
CA SER A 10 35.68 -36.25 30.86
C SER A 10 36.88 -35.29 30.69
N ALA A 11 36.94 -34.03 31.19
CA ALA A 11 36.10 -33.32 32.18
C ALA A 11 36.22 -31.77 32.15
N ARG A 12 35.50 -31.13 33.08
CA ARG A 12 35.32 -29.68 33.39
C ARG A 12 36.60 -28.89 33.74
N CYS A 13 36.49 -27.56 33.74
CA CYS A 13 37.28 -26.66 34.60
C CYS A 13 36.43 -25.52 35.19
N THR A 14 36.74 -25.13 36.43
CA THR A 14 36.19 -24.01 37.20
C THR A 14 37.31 -23.05 37.62
N SER A 15 37.01 -21.76 37.79
CA SER A 15 37.89 -20.73 38.43
C SER A 15 38.12 -21.02 39.93
N PRO A 16 38.91 -20.25 40.74
CA PRO A 16 39.61 -18.95 40.55
C PRO A 16 41.14 -19.11 40.88
N PRO A 17 41.97 -18.15 41.41
CA PRO A 17 41.80 -16.72 41.77
C PRO A 17 42.96 -15.77 41.32
N TRP A 18 43.14 -14.64 42.03
CA TRP A 18 44.08 -13.52 41.80
C TRP A 18 45.37 -13.60 42.64
N SER A 19 46.51 -13.16 42.09
CA SER A 19 47.61 -12.45 42.79
C SER A 19 48.48 -11.70 41.74
N GLY A 20 49.32 -10.72 42.12
CA GLY A 20 49.93 -9.83 41.11
C GLY A 20 51.26 -9.15 41.48
N ARG A 21 51.67 -8.21 40.60
CA ARG A 21 52.97 -7.45 40.56
C ARG A 21 54.18 -8.31 40.15
N THR A 22 55.19 -7.85 39.38
CA THR A 22 55.56 -6.54 38.77
C THR A 22 56.25 -6.77 37.41
N GLY A 23 56.19 -5.82 36.47
CA GLY A 23 57.11 -5.81 35.29
C GLY A 23 56.78 -4.74 34.25
N THR A 24 57.74 -3.86 33.95
CA THR A 24 57.56 -2.69 33.06
C THR A 24 57.85 -2.98 31.58
N SER A 25 56.98 -2.57 30.67
CA SER A 25 57.35 -1.91 29.40
C SER A 25 56.11 -1.40 28.65
N SER A 26 56.22 -0.25 27.99
CA SER A 26 55.20 0.29 27.07
C SER A 26 55.74 0.25 25.64
N PRO A 27 54.87 0.02 24.65
CA PRO A 27 54.70 1.04 23.62
C PRO A 27 53.25 1.27 23.14
N ARG A 28 53.11 2.28 22.28
CA ARG A 28 51.87 2.94 21.81
C ARG A 28 50.95 2.06 20.94
N PRO A 29 49.64 2.36 20.87
CA PRO A 29 48.76 1.85 19.81
C PRO A 29 48.97 2.59 18.49
N ILE A 30 48.73 1.89 17.37
CA ILE A 30 48.82 2.42 16.00
C ILE A 30 47.42 2.78 15.51
N LEU A 31 47.20 4.06 15.21
CA LEU A 31 46.13 4.52 14.32
C LEU A 31 46.61 4.35 12.87
N ASN A 32 45.77 3.84 11.98
CA ASN A 32 46.06 3.82 10.54
C ASN A 32 44.89 4.39 9.73
N TRP A 33 45.22 5.22 8.74
CA TRP A 33 44.28 6.06 7.98
C TRP A 33 44.30 5.73 6.48
N GLY A 34 43.14 5.85 5.83
CA GLY A 34 43.00 5.88 4.37
C GLY A 34 42.11 4.78 3.81
N ARG A 35 41.30 4.99 2.76
CA ARG A 35 41.05 6.21 1.97
C ARG A 35 39.60 6.21 1.48
N LEU A 36 38.94 7.38 1.46
CA LEU A 36 37.79 7.65 0.61
C LEU A 36 38.02 8.99 -0.09
N THR A 37 37.81 9.02 -1.40
CA THR A 37 38.02 10.22 -2.24
C THR A 37 36.79 10.49 -3.10
N THR A 38 36.10 11.59 -2.81
CA THR A 38 35.70 12.63 -3.78
C THR A 38 35.17 13.86 -3.02
N ARG A 39 35.40 15.06 -3.54
CA ARG A 39 35.17 16.35 -2.84
C ARG A 39 33.86 17.03 -3.26
N PRO A 40 33.22 17.83 -2.38
CA PRO A 40 32.19 18.80 -2.74
C PRO A 40 32.80 20.12 -3.27
N PRO A 41 32.01 20.98 -3.94
CA PRO A 41 32.45 22.31 -4.36
C PRO A 41 32.28 23.38 -3.25
N SER A 42 33.17 24.38 -3.23
CA SER A 42 33.11 25.55 -2.33
C SER A 42 33.28 26.86 -3.10
N CYS A 43 32.75 27.96 -2.54
CA CYS A 43 32.67 29.27 -3.23
C CYS A 43 33.86 30.22 -2.97
N HIS A 44 34.18 31.03 -4.00
CA HIS A 44 34.83 32.37 -3.95
C HIS A 44 36.35 32.46 -3.62
N PRO A 45 37.08 33.57 -3.92
CA PRO A 45 36.70 34.86 -4.57
C PRO A 45 37.61 35.44 -5.71
N ALA A 46 37.01 36.33 -6.54
CA ALA A 46 37.48 37.61 -7.13
C ALA A 46 38.85 37.88 -7.85
N ARG A 47 38.75 38.70 -8.93
CA ARG A 47 39.74 39.58 -9.63
C ARG A 47 40.74 38.94 -10.64
N ALA A 48 41.08 39.53 -11.81
CA ALA A 48 40.65 40.78 -12.50
C ALA A 48 41.11 40.89 -13.99
N ILE A 49 40.51 41.84 -14.77
CA ILE A 49 41.11 42.62 -15.91
C ILE A 49 41.33 41.86 -17.27
N ARG A 50 41.03 42.35 -18.50
CA ARG A 50 40.53 43.65 -19.04
C ARG A 50 39.96 43.55 -20.51
N ARG A 51 38.99 44.44 -20.83
CA ARG A 51 38.74 45.23 -22.09
C ARG A 51 38.22 44.63 -23.42
N GLY A 52 37.11 45.23 -23.88
CA GLY A 52 36.62 45.39 -25.27
C GLY A 52 35.12 45.78 -25.26
N PHE A 53 34.69 47.05 -25.14
CA PHE A 53 34.41 48.06 -26.21
C PHE A 53 33.48 47.47 -27.33
N ILE A 54 32.32 48.01 -27.76
CA ILE A 54 31.67 49.37 -27.85
C ILE A 54 30.12 49.16 -28.09
N PRO A 55 29.16 50.13 -27.99
CA PRO A 55 28.87 51.24 -27.05
C PRO A 55 27.46 51.15 -26.36
N ARG A 56 27.14 52.13 -25.50
CA ARG A 56 25.76 52.56 -25.11
C ARG A 56 25.46 53.96 -25.67
N ARG A 57 24.17 54.32 -25.78
CA ARG A 57 23.48 55.62 -25.43
C ARG A 57 22.26 55.90 -26.34
N ALA A 58 21.17 56.59 -25.97
CA ALA A 58 20.56 56.99 -24.66
C ALA A 58 19.06 57.43 -24.92
N PRO A 59 18.30 58.16 -24.06
CA PRO A 59 16.87 57.85 -23.82
C PRO A 59 15.90 59.07 -24.01
N ILE A 60 14.77 59.12 -23.25
CA ILE A 60 13.78 60.22 -23.05
C ILE A 60 12.56 60.10 -24.01
N SER A 61 11.28 60.27 -23.64
CA SER A 61 10.61 61.14 -22.62
C SER A 61 9.31 60.58 -21.98
N HIS A 62 8.82 61.30 -20.96
CA HIS A 62 7.51 61.14 -20.29
C HIS A 62 6.27 61.33 -21.20
N GLY A 63 5.13 60.76 -20.78
CA GLY A 63 3.78 61.15 -21.19
C GLY A 63 2.71 60.70 -20.19
N LEU A 64 1.91 61.65 -19.67
CA LEU A 64 0.80 61.40 -18.74
C LEU A 64 -0.55 61.66 -19.43
N TRP A 65 -1.48 60.72 -19.25
CA TRP A 65 -2.94 60.90 -19.07
C TRP A 65 -3.77 61.77 -20.05
N THR A 66 -4.70 61.15 -20.78
CA THR A 66 -6.14 61.54 -20.83
C THR A 66 -6.97 60.48 -21.59
N PRO A 67 -8.25 60.25 -21.24
CA PRO A 67 -9.10 59.20 -21.85
C PRO A 67 -10.14 59.76 -22.86
N PRO A 68 -10.72 58.90 -23.73
CA PRO A 68 -11.99 59.19 -24.41
C PRO A 68 -13.14 58.25 -24.00
N ASN A 69 -14.19 58.89 -23.49
CA ASN A 69 -15.63 58.54 -23.44
C ASN A 69 -16.14 57.12 -23.76
N THR A 70 -16.89 56.61 -22.77
CA THR A 70 -18.21 55.97 -22.83
C THR A 70 -18.82 55.62 -24.20
N SER A 71 -19.13 54.33 -24.39
CA SER A 71 -20.28 53.84 -25.16
C SER A 71 -20.97 52.69 -24.40
N ALA A 72 -22.27 52.51 -24.63
CA ALA A 72 -23.15 51.64 -23.82
C ALA A 72 -22.91 50.13 -24.05
N PRO A 73 -23.24 49.26 -23.08
CA PRO A 73 -23.13 47.81 -23.25
C PRO A 73 -24.15 47.27 -24.29
N PRO A 74 -23.81 46.21 -25.04
CA PRO A 74 -24.75 45.53 -25.93
C PRO A 74 -25.82 44.75 -25.13
N PRO A 75 -26.99 44.47 -25.74
CA PRO A 75 -28.06 43.69 -25.10
C PRO A 75 -27.64 42.23 -24.86
N PRO A 76 -28.29 41.53 -23.91
CA PRO A 76 -27.93 40.14 -23.58
C PRO A 76 -28.21 39.21 -24.76
N THR A 77 -27.17 38.54 -25.24
CA THR A 77 -27.31 37.42 -26.18
C THR A 77 -28.01 36.24 -25.51
N GLU A 78 -28.83 35.54 -26.27
CA GLU A 78 -29.65 34.42 -25.80
C GLU A 78 -28.81 33.32 -25.13
N ARG A 79 -29.38 32.67 -24.11
CA ARG A 79 -28.74 31.53 -23.45
C ARG A 79 -28.56 30.41 -24.46
N THR A 80 -27.31 29.96 -24.64
CA THR A 80 -27.01 28.69 -25.30
C THR A 80 -27.87 27.59 -24.65
N PRO A 81 -28.61 26.77 -25.41
CA PRO A 81 -29.33 25.65 -24.83
C PRO A 81 -28.35 24.68 -24.16
N PRO A 82 -28.78 23.92 -23.12
CA PRO A 82 -27.94 22.87 -22.55
C PRO A 82 -27.52 21.90 -23.65
N MET A 83 -26.31 21.36 -23.54
CA MET A 83 -25.81 20.36 -24.49
C MET A 83 -26.82 19.22 -24.63
N PRO A 84 -27.04 18.70 -25.86
CA PRO A 84 -27.77 17.45 -26.00
C PRO A 84 -27.01 16.40 -25.20
N GLN A 85 -27.72 15.69 -24.31
CA GLN A 85 -27.21 14.46 -23.74
C GLN A 85 -26.87 13.56 -24.93
N ALA A 86 -25.58 13.26 -25.12
CA ALA A 86 -25.20 12.23 -26.06
C ALA A 86 -25.80 10.93 -25.51
N GLU A 87 -26.78 10.37 -26.22
CA GLU A 87 -27.26 9.02 -25.94
C GLU A 87 -26.04 8.12 -25.94
N LEU A 88 -25.73 7.56 -24.76
CA LEU A 88 -24.61 6.64 -24.61
C LEU A 88 -24.86 5.47 -25.57
N PRO A 89 -23.83 5.01 -26.32
CA PRO A 89 -23.99 3.78 -27.07
C PRO A 89 -24.42 2.68 -26.09
N GLU A 90 -25.42 1.88 -26.47
CA GLU A 90 -25.86 0.74 -25.66
C GLU A 90 -24.63 -0.09 -25.24
N PRO A 91 -24.58 -0.59 -23.99
CA PRO A 91 -23.46 -1.40 -23.54
C PRO A 91 -23.25 -2.55 -24.52
N PRO A 92 -21.99 -2.84 -24.92
CA PRO A 92 -21.72 -3.85 -25.93
C PRO A 92 -22.39 -5.16 -25.49
N LEU A 93 -23.21 -5.73 -26.39
CA LEU A 93 -23.93 -6.98 -26.17
C LEU A 93 -23.02 -7.98 -25.47
N LEU A 94 -23.43 -8.37 -24.26
CA LEU A 94 -22.78 -9.41 -23.48
C LEU A 94 -22.54 -10.62 -24.41
N GLU A 95 -21.31 -11.12 -24.43
CA GLU A 95 -20.99 -12.34 -25.17
C GLU A 95 -21.95 -13.46 -24.71
N PRO A 96 -22.35 -14.39 -25.59
CA PRO A 96 -23.36 -15.40 -25.26
C PRO A 96 -23.07 -16.08 -23.92
N PRO A 97 -24.05 -16.29 -23.02
CA PRO A 97 -23.79 -16.78 -21.66
C PRO A 97 -22.93 -18.04 -21.62
N GLU A 98 -23.17 -18.98 -22.54
CA GLU A 98 -22.38 -20.21 -22.72
C GLU A 98 -20.90 -19.94 -23.04
N HIS A 99 -20.58 -18.88 -23.77
CA HIS A 99 -19.20 -18.46 -24.04
C HIS A 99 -18.55 -17.89 -22.77
N SER A 100 -19.25 -17.00 -22.05
CA SER A 100 -18.75 -16.44 -20.78
C SER A 100 -18.51 -17.50 -19.70
N GLU A 101 -19.34 -18.54 -19.63
CA GLU A 101 -19.11 -19.68 -18.74
C GLU A 101 -17.89 -20.50 -19.15
N ARG A 102 -17.73 -20.83 -20.44
CA ARG A 102 -16.55 -21.58 -20.93
C ARG A 102 -15.24 -20.80 -20.74
N VAL A 103 -15.24 -19.48 -20.98
CA VAL A 103 -14.10 -18.59 -20.69
C VAL A 103 -13.76 -18.63 -19.19
N ARG A 104 -14.76 -18.49 -18.31
CA ARG A 104 -14.57 -18.56 -16.85
C ARG A 104 -13.93 -19.88 -16.43
N ASP A 105 -14.43 -20.99 -16.96
CA ASP A 105 -14.00 -22.32 -16.58
C ASP A 105 -12.60 -22.68 -17.09
N ALA A 106 -12.27 -22.27 -18.32
CA ALA A 106 -10.94 -22.38 -18.90
C ALA A 106 -9.91 -21.56 -18.09
N LEU A 107 -10.26 -20.32 -17.72
CA LEU A 107 -9.38 -19.46 -16.92
C LEU A 107 -9.19 -20.01 -15.50
N ARG A 108 -10.26 -20.54 -14.87
CA ARG A 108 -10.22 -21.23 -13.58
C ARG A 108 -9.29 -22.45 -13.63
N ARG A 109 -9.37 -23.27 -14.68
CA ARG A 109 -8.45 -24.40 -14.93
C ARG A 109 -7.02 -23.93 -15.15
N ALA A 110 -6.78 -22.81 -15.85
CA ALA A 110 -5.45 -22.26 -16.06
C ALA A 110 -4.80 -21.77 -14.76
N VAL A 111 -5.56 -21.09 -13.89
CA VAL A 111 -5.09 -20.69 -12.55
C VAL A 111 -4.73 -21.94 -11.72
N ALA A 112 -5.62 -22.94 -11.65
CA ALA A 112 -5.34 -24.18 -10.93
C ALA A 112 -4.10 -24.92 -11.48
N ALA A 113 -3.94 -25.00 -12.81
CA ALA A 113 -2.76 -25.60 -13.44
C ALA A 113 -1.46 -24.87 -13.06
N LEU A 114 -1.50 -23.53 -12.99
CA LEU A 114 -0.37 -22.72 -12.53
C LEU A 114 -0.07 -22.92 -11.03
N THR A 115 -1.10 -23.06 -10.19
CA THR A 115 -0.93 -23.47 -8.77
C THR A 115 -0.22 -24.82 -8.67
N THR A 116 -0.61 -25.83 -9.47
CA THR A 116 0.08 -27.14 -9.50
C THR A 116 1.48 -27.12 -10.10
N CYS A 117 1.90 -25.99 -10.69
CA CYS A 117 3.26 -25.78 -11.19
C CYS A 117 4.12 -24.92 -10.24
N ASP A 118 3.67 -24.67 -9.01
CA ASP A 118 4.32 -23.79 -8.03
C ASP A 118 4.57 -22.36 -8.55
N TYR A 119 3.70 -21.86 -9.44
CA TYR A 119 3.84 -20.54 -10.05
C TYR A 119 3.76 -19.44 -8.99
N SER A 120 4.90 -18.78 -8.76
CA SER A 120 5.10 -17.95 -7.56
C SER A 120 5.91 -16.68 -7.79
N GLU A 121 5.81 -15.71 -6.88
CA GLU A 121 6.67 -14.51 -6.87
C GLU A 121 8.14 -14.90 -6.77
N GLN A 122 8.46 -15.94 -5.99
CA GLN A 122 9.81 -16.51 -5.93
C GLN A 122 10.26 -17.06 -7.29
N MET A 123 9.42 -17.84 -7.99
CA MET A 123 9.73 -18.34 -9.34
C MET A 123 10.02 -17.18 -10.31
N VAL A 124 9.22 -16.12 -10.28
CA VAL A 124 9.44 -14.90 -11.08
C VAL A 124 10.76 -14.23 -10.70
N HIS A 125 11.05 -14.09 -9.41
CA HIS A 125 12.29 -13.52 -8.92
C HIS A 125 13.51 -14.35 -9.34
N GLU A 126 13.48 -15.67 -9.28
CA GLU A 126 14.60 -16.51 -9.69
C GLU A 126 14.87 -16.41 -11.21
N ALA A 127 13.79 -16.37 -12.00
CA ALA A 127 13.83 -16.30 -13.46
C ALA A 127 14.26 -14.93 -14.02
N LEU A 128 13.94 -13.83 -13.34
CA LEU A 128 14.29 -12.45 -13.77
C LEU A 128 15.42 -11.86 -12.92
N GLY A 129 15.26 -11.97 -11.60
CA GLY A 129 15.97 -11.29 -10.52
C GLY A 129 15.86 -9.77 -10.56
N GLU A 130 16.48 -9.14 -9.57
CA GLU A 130 16.41 -7.69 -9.30
C GLU A 130 16.45 -6.79 -10.55
N ALA A 131 17.46 -6.95 -11.41
CA ALA A 131 17.60 -6.11 -12.61
C ALA A 131 16.47 -6.32 -13.64
N GLY A 132 15.78 -7.47 -13.63
CA GLY A 132 14.62 -7.75 -14.47
C GLY A 132 13.33 -7.19 -13.87
N LEU A 133 13.12 -7.39 -12.56
CA LEU A 133 12.00 -6.81 -11.81
C LEU A 133 12.05 -5.27 -11.84
N THR A 134 13.22 -4.68 -11.60
CA THR A 134 13.46 -3.22 -11.71
C THR A 134 13.16 -2.68 -13.13
N ALA A 135 13.36 -3.49 -14.18
CA ALA A 135 13.02 -3.08 -15.53
C ALA A 135 11.49 -3.06 -15.75
N LEU A 136 10.75 -4.02 -15.19
CA LEU A 136 9.28 -4.03 -15.23
C LEU A 136 8.69 -2.87 -14.42
N ALA A 137 9.20 -2.60 -13.23
CA ALA A 137 8.79 -1.44 -12.42
C ALA A 137 8.96 -0.09 -13.15
N LYS A 138 9.88 -0.04 -14.14
CA LYS A 138 10.11 1.11 -15.02
C LYS A 138 9.39 0.99 -16.38
N ARG A 139 8.35 0.15 -16.47
CA ARG A 139 7.55 -0.14 -17.69
C ARG A 139 8.41 -0.53 -18.90
N CYS A 140 9.49 -1.28 -18.68
CA CYS A 140 10.44 -1.71 -19.72
C CYS A 140 10.48 -3.25 -19.86
N PRO A 141 9.47 -3.87 -20.51
CA PRO A 141 9.40 -5.34 -20.68
C PRO A 141 10.58 -5.91 -21.48
N ALA A 142 11.19 -5.13 -22.38
CA ALA A 142 12.39 -5.53 -23.12
C ALA A 142 13.58 -5.83 -22.19
N GLY A 143 13.74 -5.06 -21.10
CA GLY A 143 14.79 -5.30 -20.10
C GLY A 143 14.61 -6.63 -19.37
N ALA A 144 13.37 -6.93 -18.94
CA ALA A 144 13.02 -8.18 -18.30
C ALA A 144 13.19 -9.40 -19.23
N ARG A 145 12.67 -9.32 -20.46
CA ARG A 145 12.86 -10.36 -21.50
C ARG A 145 14.35 -10.63 -21.78
N ARG A 146 15.21 -9.59 -21.78
CA ARG A 146 16.66 -9.76 -21.90
C ARG A 146 17.27 -10.45 -20.67
N ARG A 147 16.84 -10.12 -19.45
CA ARG A 147 17.32 -10.76 -18.22
C ARG A 147 16.97 -12.24 -18.16
N LEU A 148 15.74 -12.61 -18.52
CA LEU A 148 15.28 -14.00 -18.61
C LEU A 148 16.19 -14.83 -19.54
N ARG A 149 16.38 -14.35 -20.78
CA ARG A 149 17.24 -15.01 -21.79
C ARG A 149 18.68 -15.19 -21.31
N LEU A 150 19.26 -14.17 -20.68
CA LEU A 150 20.65 -14.23 -20.19
C LEU A 150 20.81 -15.18 -19.01
N ARG A 151 19.83 -15.26 -18.09
CA ARG A 151 19.85 -16.22 -16.98
C ARG A 151 19.72 -17.65 -17.49
N ALA A 152 18.77 -17.90 -18.40
CA ALA A 152 18.62 -19.20 -19.04
C ALA A 152 19.90 -19.66 -19.77
N ALA A 153 20.54 -18.76 -20.53
CA ALA A 153 21.81 -19.07 -21.20
C ALA A 153 22.97 -19.32 -20.22
N ALA A 154 23.08 -18.54 -19.13
CA ALA A 154 24.11 -18.74 -18.12
C ALA A 154 23.94 -20.07 -17.35
N GLN A 155 22.69 -20.46 -17.07
CA GLN A 155 22.36 -21.75 -16.44
C GLN A 155 22.76 -22.92 -17.34
N ALA A 156 22.42 -22.87 -18.63
CA ALA A 156 22.80 -23.90 -19.60
C ALA A 156 24.32 -24.06 -19.78
N VAL A 157 25.12 -23.00 -19.53
CA VAL A 157 26.59 -23.06 -19.54
C VAL A 157 27.14 -23.57 -18.21
N GLY A 158 26.53 -23.20 -17.08
CA GLY A 158 26.94 -23.70 -15.75
C GLY A 158 26.79 -25.21 -15.58
N GLU A 159 25.72 -25.77 -16.15
CA GLU A 159 25.45 -27.23 -16.19
C GLU A 159 26.42 -28.00 -17.12
N GLN A 160 27.22 -27.30 -17.95
CA GLN A 160 28.24 -27.88 -18.85
C GLN A 160 29.67 -27.81 -18.29
N SER A 161 29.84 -27.41 -17.02
CA SER A 161 31.17 -27.23 -16.40
C SER A 161 31.98 -28.55 -16.34
N PRO A 162 33.31 -28.56 -16.62
CA PRO A 162 34.06 -29.80 -16.84
C PRO A 162 34.18 -30.76 -15.64
N ALA A 163 33.88 -30.31 -14.43
CA ALA A 163 34.05 -31.09 -13.20
C ALA A 163 33.16 -32.35 -13.13
N ALA A 164 32.13 -32.47 -13.96
CA ALA A 164 31.24 -33.63 -14.04
C ALA A 164 31.65 -34.67 -15.12
N GLN A 165 32.70 -34.41 -15.91
CA GLN A 165 33.05 -35.27 -17.05
C GLN A 165 34.09 -36.34 -16.70
N SER A 166 33.65 -37.42 -16.05
CA SER A 166 34.41 -38.69 -16.07
C SER A 166 34.30 -39.35 -17.46
N PRO A 167 35.41 -39.76 -18.09
CA PRO A 167 35.40 -40.31 -19.45
C PRO A 167 34.82 -41.73 -19.46
N GLY A 168 33.54 -41.84 -19.78
CA GLY A 168 32.84 -43.13 -19.90
C GLY A 168 31.32 -43.01 -20.05
N CYS A 169 30.71 -41.99 -19.43
CA CYS A 169 29.28 -41.73 -19.57
C CYS A 169 29.02 -40.76 -20.74
N ARG A 170 28.31 -41.22 -21.78
CA ARG A 170 27.60 -40.30 -22.68
C ARG A 170 26.39 -39.76 -21.93
N GLY A 171 26.61 -38.76 -21.08
CA GLY A 171 25.54 -38.09 -20.37
C GLY A 171 24.65 -37.37 -21.36
N GLU A 172 23.36 -37.75 -21.40
CA GLU A 172 22.31 -36.84 -21.83
C GLU A 172 22.45 -35.56 -20.99
N SER A 173 22.34 -34.40 -21.61
CA SER A 173 22.42 -33.13 -20.87
C SER A 173 21.31 -33.11 -19.81
N SER A 174 21.68 -33.06 -18.54
CA SER A 174 20.74 -33.04 -17.41
C SER A 174 20.07 -31.68 -17.26
N TRP A 175 19.32 -31.29 -18.30
CA TRP A 175 18.42 -30.15 -18.30
C TRP A 175 17.33 -30.40 -17.25
N ASP A 176 17.30 -29.60 -16.19
CA ASP A 176 16.26 -29.63 -15.17
C ASP A 176 14.89 -29.29 -15.81
N PRO A 177 13.94 -30.25 -15.91
CA PRO A 177 12.66 -30.01 -16.57
C PRO A 177 11.80 -29.00 -15.82
N ALA A 178 11.93 -28.91 -14.49
CA ALA A 178 11.19 -27.96 -13.67
C ALA A 178 11.67 -26.54 -13.93
N ARG A 179 12.99 -26.31 -14.04
CA ARG A 179 13.55 -25.00 -14.43
C ARG A 179 13.09 -24.57 -15.81
N ARG A 180 13.07 -25.48 -16.79
CA ARG A 180 12.56 -25.16 -18.14
C ARG A 180 11.10 -24.75 -18.08
N ARG A 181 10.26 -25.47 -17.33
CA ARG A 181 8.84 -25.11 -17.13
C ARG A 181 8.70 -23.75 -16.45
N ALA A 182 9.46 -23.48 -15.39
CA ALA A 182 9.46 -22.17 -14.70
C ALA A 182 9.82 -21.00 -15.63
N GLN A 183 10.89 -21.13 -16.41
CA GLN A 183 11.26 -20.12 -17.43
C GLN A 183 10.14 -19.90 -18.47
N LEU A 184 9.46 -20.98 -18.86
CA LEU A 184 8.39 -20.94 -19.86
C LEU A 184 7.13 -20.27 -19.30
N ILE A 185 6.73 -20.59 -18.07
CA ILE A 185 5.65 -19.91 -17.33
C ILE A 185 5.95 -18.41 -17.20
N VAL A 186 7.15 -18.05 -16.74
CA VAL A 186 7.53 -16.63 -16.60
C VAL A 186 7.57 -15.92 -17.96
N SER A 187 7.97 -16.59 -19.05
CA SER A 187 7.97 -15.99 -20.39
C SER A 187 6.57 -15.81 -20.98
N ALA A 188 5.76 -16.87 -20.97
CA ALA A 188 4.47 -16.95 -21.67
C ALA A 188 3.32 -16.34 -20.85
N VAL A 189 3.35 -16.48 -19.52
CA VAL A 189 2.32 -15.97 -18.59
C VAL A 189 2.76 -14.62 -18.04
N TYR A 190 3.80 -14.55 -17.23
CA TYR A 190 4.17 -13.32 -16.50
C TYR A 190 4.69 -12.19 -17.42
N LEU A 191 5.50 -12.50 -18.44
CA LEU A 191 5.98 -11.51 -19.42
C LEU A 191 5.09 -11.42 -20.68
N ARG A 192 3.98 -12.19 -20.71
CA ARG A 192 3.00 -12.25 -21.81
C ARG A 192 3.65 -12.34 -23.19
N THR A 193 4.79 -13.04 -23.30
CA THR A 193 5.59 -13.15 -24.53
C THR A 193 4.94 -14.19 -25.45
N PRO A 194 4.81 -13.95 -26.78
CA PRO A 194 4.22 -14.94 -27.68
C PRO A 194 5.04 -16.24 -27.75
N HIS A 195 4.38 -17.39 -27.65
CA HIS A 195 4.98 -18.73 -27.71
C HIS A 195 4.21 -19.67 -28.66
N PRO A 196 4.87 -20.67 -29.29
CA PRO A 196 4.18 -21.71 -30.07
C PRO A 196 3.20 -22.53 -29.23
N ARG A 197 2.17 -23.11 -29.85
CA ARG A 197 1.19 -23.97 -29.13
C ARG A 197 1.87 -25.06 -28.27
N ALA A 198 2.88 -25.75 -28.80
CA ALA A 198 3.60 -26.81 -28.08
C ALA A 198 4.29 -26.34 -26.76
N ASP A 199 4.68 -25.08 -26.66
CA ASP A 199 5.23 -24.51 -25.42
C ASP A 199 4.11 -24.28 -24.38
N LEU A 200 2.91 -23.90 -24.81
CA LEU A 200 1.73 -23.78 -23.94
C LEU A 200 1.25 -25.16 -23.45
N GLU A 201 1.28 -26.17 -24.33
CA GLU A 201 0.95 -27.56 -23.99
C GLU A 201 1.89 -28.13 -22.91
N ALA A 202 3.13 -27.65 -22.83
CA ALA A 202 4.09 -28.01 -21.78
C ALA A 202 3.79 -27.35 -20.39
N ILE A 203 2.91 -26.35 -20.36
CA ILE A 203 2.40 -25.69 -19.14
C ILE A 203 1.02 -26.25 -18.76
N PHE A 204 0.07 -26.17 -19.69
CA PHE A 204 -1.36 -26.42 -19.43
C PHE A 204 -1.82 -27.82 -19.84
N GLY A 205 -1.04 -28.57 -20.62
CA GLY A 205 -1.45 -29.80 -21.28
C GLY A 205 -2.26 -29.54 -22.57
N PRO A 206 -2.39 -30.53 -23.48
CA PRO A 206 -3.02 -30.33 -24.79
C PRO A 206 -4.47 -29.85 -24.74
N SER A 207 -5.32 -30.53 -23.94
CA SER A 207 -6.76 -30.24 -23.90
C SER A 207 -7.08 -28.86 -23.33
N LEU A 208 -6.39 -28.43 -22.27
CA LEU A 208 -6.58 -27.07 -21.73
C LEU A 208 -5.95 -26.01 -22.65
N THR A 209 -4.85 -26.31 -23.34
CA THR A 209 -4.26 -25.38 -24.32
C THR A 209 -5.20 -25.13 -25.50
N GLU A 210 -5.84 -26.19 -26.02
CA GLU A 210 -6.86 -26.08 -27.05
C GLU A 210 -8.02 -25.20 -26.58
N GLU A 211 -8.56 -25.46 -25.39
CA GLU A 211 -9.63 -24.66 -24.80
C GLU A 211 -9.25 -23.19 -24.58
N LEU A 212 -8.03 -22.90 -24.10
CA LEU A 212 -7.53 -21.54 -23.90
C LEU A 212 -7.37 -20.77 -25.21
N VAL A 213 -7.10 -21.47 -26.33
CA VAL A 213 -7.05 -20.86 -27.66
C VAL A 213 -8.46 -20.64 -28.21
N ASP A 214 -9.34 -21.64 -28.11
CA ASP A 214 -10.72 -21.57 -28.61
C ASP A 214 -11.57 -20.52 -27.89
N THR A 215 -11.34 -20.31 -26.59
CA THR A 215 -11.95 -19.24 -25.78
C THR A 215 -11.31 -17.86 -26.02
N GLY A 216 -10.25 -17.76 -26.83
CA GLY A 216 -9.55 -16.49 -27.09
C GLY A 216 -8.81 -15.91 -25.88
N LEU A 217 -8.61 -16.70 -24.81
CA LEU A 217 -7.77 -16.37 -23.67
C LEU A 217 -6.29 -16.33 -24.08
N TRP A 218 -5.86 -17.24 -24.96
CA TRP A 218 -4.57 -17.18 -25.67
C TRP A 218 -4.81 -16.94 -27.16
N ARG A 219 -4.49 -15.73 -27.63
CA ARG A 219 -4.76 -15.31 -29.02
C ARG A 219 -3.55 -15.53 -29.91
N SER A 220 -3.81 -16.03 -31.11
CA SER A 220 -2.86 -15.99 -32.22
C SER A 220 -2.36 -14.56 -32.45
N THR A 221 -1.07 -14.41 -32.72
CA THR A 221 -0.45 -13.14 -33.12
C THR A 221 -0.48 -12.93 -34.64
N GLY A 222 -0.91 -13.93 -35.43
CA GLY A 222 -0.84 -13.90 -36.88
C GLY A 222 0.59 -13.88 -37.45
N ALA A 223 1.60 -14.14 -36.62
CA ALA A 223 3.01 -14.10 -37.02
C ALA A 223 3.47 -15.38 -37.75
N GLY A 224 2.65 -16.44 -37.75
CA GLY A 224 2.90 -17.68 -38.49
C GLY A 224 2.83 -17.48 -40.00
N VAL A 225 3.96 -17.66 -40.69
CA VAL A 225 4.02 -17.55 -42.16
C VAL A 225 3.77 -18.91 -42.81
N GLY A 226 2.54 -19.15 -43.26
CA GLY A 226 2.22 -20.13 -44.31
C GLY A 226 2.77 -21.56 -44.14
N GLY A 227 2.86 -22.07 -42.92
CA GLY A 227 3.39 -23.41 -42.62
C GLY A 227 4.91 -23.53 -42.53
N VAL A 228 5.66 -22.43 -42.68
CA VAL A 228 7.14 -22.38 -42.53
C VAL A 228 7.55 -22.06 -41.10
N LEU A 229 6.81 -21.18 -40.42
CA LEU A 229 6.99 -20.86 -39.00
C LEU A 229 5.70 -21.22 -38.24
N PRO A 230 5.80 -21.81 -37.03
CA PRO A 230 4.64 -22.05 -36.20
C PRO A 230 4.01 -20.71 -35.80
N ASP A 231 2.70 -20.68 -35.69
CA ASP A 231 2.01 -19.52 -35.16
C ASP A 231 2.30 -19.35 -33.65
N LEU A 232 2.33 -18.10 -33.21
CA LEU A 232 2.67 -17.73 -31.83
C LEU A 232 1.44 -17.17 -31.12
N TYR A 233 1.25 -17.58 -29.88
CA TYR A 233 0.09 -17.28 -29.06
C TYR A 233 0.49 -16.48 -27.83
N ALA A 234 -0.29 -15.46 -27.47
CA ALA A 234 -0.07 -14.65 -26.28
C ALA A 234 -1.37 -14.49 -25.47
N PRO A 235 -1.29 -14.41 -24.13
CA PRO A 235 -2.46 -14.22 -23.29
C PRO A 235 -3.11 -12.85 -23.50
N SER A 236 -4.45 -12.85 -23.60
CA SER A 236 -5.30 -11.65 -23.62
C SER A 236 -5.67 -11.16 -22.21
N VAL A 237 -5.39 -11.98 -21.19
CA VAL A 237 -5.50 -11.70 -19.75
C VAL A 237 -4.13 -11.52 -19.11
N ASP A 238 -4.11 -11.08 -17.86
CA ASP A 238 -2.92 -11.12 -16.99
C ASP A 238 -3.14 -12.10 -15.83
N ILE A 239 -2.12 -12.90 -15.50
CA ILE A 239 -2.16 -13.85 -14.38
C ILE A 239 -0.88 -13.70 -13.55
N ARG A 240 -1.03 -13.32 -12.28
CA ARG A 240 0.07 -12.94 -11.39
C ARG A 240 0.03 -13.72 -10.08
N PRO A 241 1.17 -14.23 -9.57
CA PRO A 241 1.29 -14.56 -8.17
C PRO A 241 1.36 -13.26 -7.37
N ILE A 242 0.68 -13.23 -6.21
CA ILE A 242 0.57 -12.07 -5.33
C ILE A 242 0.74 -12.56 -3.90
N ARG A 243 1.80 -12.07 -3.23
CA ARG A 243 2.05 -12.34 -1.81
C ARG A 243 1.61 -11.16 -0.93
N SER A 244 1.00 -11.49 0.21
CA SER A 244 0.71 -10.51 1.26
C SER A 244 1.50 -10.85 2.51
N THR A 245 2.64 -10.17 2.70
CA THR A 245 3.48 -10.31 3.90
C THR A 245 2.83 -9.88 5.23
N PRO A 246 1.87 -8.93 5.32
CA PRO A 246 1.17 -8.67 6.58
C PRO A 246 0.24 -9.82 7.02
N HIS A 247 -0.19 -10.68 6.10
CA HIS A 247 -1.27 -11.67 6.29
C HIS A 247 -0.74 -13.11 6.17
N GLY A 248 0.30 -13.44 6.95
CA GLY A 248 0.88 -14.79 6.99
C GLY A 248 1.78 -15.16 5.80
N GLY A 249 1.91 -14.31 4.79
CA GLY A 249 2.85 -14.51 3.67
C GLY A 249 2.46 -15.63 2.69
N SER A 250 1.27 -16.19 2.82
CA SER A 250 0.64 -17.05 1.81
C SER A 250 0.50 -16.30 0.48
N GLU A 251 0.51 -17.04 -0.62
CA GLU A 251 0.57 -16.49 -1.97
C GLU A 251 -0.60 -17.01 -2.80
N ILE A 252 -1.28 -16.10 -3.48
CA ILE A 252 -2.44 -16.41 -4.31
C ILE A 252 -2.15 -16.06 -5.77
N ILE A 253 -2.88 -16.65 -6.71
CA ILE A 253 -2.76 -16.34 -8.13
C ILE A 253 -3.99 -15.54 -8.55
N ILE A 254 -3.77 -14.28 -8.92
CA ILE A 254 -4.80 -13.36 -9.39
C ILE A 254 -4.85 -13.37 -10.92
N ALA A 255 -6.05 -13.57 -11.47
CA ALA A 255 -6.36 -13.32 -12.88
C ALA A 255 -7.04 -11.95 -13.04
N SER A 256 -6.74 -11.25 -14.13
CA SER A 256 -7.27 -9.90 -14.43
C SER A 256 -7.17 -9.58 -15.92
N ASP A 257 -7.64 -8.41 -16.36
CA ASP A 257 -7.39 -7.94 -17.73
C ASP A 257 -5.90 -7.65 -17.96
N ALA A 258 -5.48 -7.72 -19.23
CA ALA A 258 -4.09 -7.52 -19.63
C ALA A 258 -3.53 -6.15 -19.17
N ASP A 259 -2.48 -6.19 -18.35
CA ASP A 259 -1.78 -4.99 -17.86
C ASP A 259 -1.28 -4.08 -19.00
N ALA A 260 -1.82 -2.86 -19.05
CA ALA A 260 -1.47 -1.80 -20.00
C ALA A 260 -0.04 -1.25 -19.82
N SER A 261 0.67 -1.64 -18.74
CA SER A 261 2.11 -1.37 -18.60
C SER A 261 2.99 -2.22 -19.54
N LEU A 262 2.45 -3.34 -20.05
CA LEU A 262 3.16 -4.26 -20.94
C LEU A 262 2.80 -4.10 -22.42
N ASP A 263 1.55 -3.71 -22.73
CA ASP A 263 1.05 -3.45 -24.07
C ASP A 263 0.34 -2.08 -24.12
N LEU A 264 0.57 -1.27 -25.16
CA LEU A 264 -0.26 -0.09 -25.41
C LEU A 264 -1.68 -0.51 -25.81
N ARG A 265 -2.64 -0.34 -24.90
CA ARG A 265 -4.06 -0.63 -25.10
C ARG A 265 -4.90 0.46 -24.42
N VAL A 266 -6.00 0.85 -25.05
CA VAL A 266 -7.04 1.66 -24.39
C VAL A 266 -7.90 0.72 -23.55
N PRO A 267 -8.10 0.97 -22.25
CA PRO A 267 -8.99 0.15 -21.41
C PRO A 267 -10.43 0.13 -21.96
N ARG A 268 -11.10 -1.01 -21.83
CA ARG A 268 -12.55 -1.10 -22.07
C ARG A 268 -13.33 -0.49 -20.90
N SER A 269 -14.63 -0.25 -21.08
CA SER A 269 -15.50 0.22 -20.00
C SER A 269 -15.68 -0.83 -18.89
N ASP A 270 -15.65 -2.12 -19.23
CA ASP A 270 -15.72 -3.26 -18.32
C ASP A 270 -14.35 -3.75 -17.80
N PHE A 271 -13.26 -3.01 -18.05
CA PHE A 271 -11.89 -3.40 -17.69
C PHE A 271 -11.71 -3.68 -16.19
N VAL A 272 -11.16 -4.85 -15.85
CA VAL A 272 -10.87 -5.26 -14.48
C VAL A 272 -9.35 -5.22 -14.23
N PRO A 273 -8.83 -4.23 -13.49
CA PRO A 273 -7.39 -4.08 -13.29
C PRO A 273 -6.78 -5.25 -12.51
N GLY A 274 -5.52 -5.52 -12.82
CA GLY A 274 -4.66 -6.34 -11.96
C GLY A 274 -4.34 -5.62 -10.64
N VAL A 275 -3.58 -6.29 -9.78
CA VAL A 275 -3.27 -5.76 -8.45
C VAL A 275 -2.36 -4.52 -8.57
N GLY A 276 -2.94 -3.34 -8.33
CA GLY A 276 -2.25 -2.04 -8.33
C GLY A 276 -1.70 -1.64 -6.95
N ASN A 277 -1.36 -0.36 -6.79
CA ASN A 277 -0.88 0.21 -5.52
C ASN A 277 -2.00 0.38 -4.48
N ALA A 278 -3.21 0.74 -4.92
CA ALA A 278 -4.36 0.93 -4.03
C ALA A 278 -4.70 -0.33 -3.21
N PRO A 279 -5.05 -1.50 -3.80
CA PRO A 279 -5.35 -2.70 -3.02
C PRO A 279 -4.16 -3.17 -2.17
N ARG A 280 -2.90 -3.07 -2.66
CA ARG A 280 -1.71 -3.36 -1.82
C ARG A 280 -1.61 -2.45 -0.61
N SER A 281 -1.91 -1.16 -0.77
CA SER A 281 -1.86 -0.22 0.33
C SER A 281 -3.00 -0.43 1.32
N LEU A 282 -4.16 -0.96 0.90
CA LEU A 282 -5.24 -1.33 1.82
C LEU A 282 -4.90 -2.62 2.60
N LEU A 283 -4.37 -3.64 1.92
CA LEU A 283 -3.87 -4.88 2.54
C LEU A 283 -2.85 -4.61 3.66
N GLY A 284 -1.96 -3.64 3.46
CA GLY A 284 -1.02 -3.19 4.49
C GLY A 284 -1.64 -2.50 5.71
N THR A 285 -2.95 -2.27 5.75
CA THR A 285 -3.68 -1.62 6.86
C THR A 285 -4.77 -2.47 7.49
N ILE A 286 -5.10 -3.62 6.89
CA ILE A 286 -6.08 -4.55 7.48
C ILE A 286 -5.40 -5.33 8.62
N PRO A 287 -6.03 -5.46 9.80
CA PRO A 287 -5.54 -6.27 10.92
C PRO A 287 -5.19 -7.72 10.51
N PRO A 288 -4.12 -8.31 11.07
CA PRO A 288 -3.66 -9.66 10.70
C PRO A 288 -4.61 -10.80 11.13
N ARG A 289 -5.56 -10.52 12.03
CA ARG A 289 -6.63 -11.43 12.46
C ARG A 289 -8.00 -10.81 12.04
N PRO A 290 -8.42 -10.88 10.76
CA PRO A 290 -9.63 -10.22 10.24
C PRO A 290 -10.95 -10.96 10.56
N GLY A 291 -11.01 -11.73 11.65
CA GLY A 291 -12.14 -12.60 11.96
C GLY A 291 -12.37 -13.70 10.89
N ARG A 292 -13.58 -14.27 10.89
CA ARG A 292 -13.96 -15.40 10.02
C ARG A 292 -14.96 -15.03 8.94
N ARG A 293 -15.92 -14.15 9.20
CA ARG A 293 -16.92 -13.71 8.22
C ARG A 293 -16.42 -12.44 7.54
N ILE A 294 -15.95 -12.57 6.30
CA ILE A 294 -15.32 -11.47 5.57
C ILE A 294 -16.16 -11.06 4.37
N LEU A 295 -16.41 -9.77 4.21
CA LEU A 295 -17.03 -9.18 3.01
C LEU A 295 -15.96 -8.42 2.20
N ASP A 296 -15.75 -8.83 0.95
CA ASP A 296 -14.98 -8.09 -0.06
C ASP A 296 -15.97 -7.36 -0.98
N LEU A 297 -16.15 -6.06 -0.73
CA LEU A 297 -17.16 -5.21 -1.38
C LEU A 297 -16.56 -4.55 -2.63
N GLY A 298 -17.12 -4.85 -3.80
CA GLY A 298 -16.53 -4.45 -5.09
C GLY A 298 -15.21 -5.20 -5.33
N CYS A 299 -15.26 -6.53 -5.24
CA CYS A 299 -14.08 -7.38 -5.10
C CYS A 299 -13.12 -7.33 -6.32
N GLY A 300 -13.59 -6.91 -7.50
CA GLY A 300 -12.80 -6.91 -8.72
C GLY A 300 -12.30 -8.32 -9.04
N SER A 301 -10.99 -8.51 -9.07
CA SER A 301 -10.33 -9.82 -9.27
C SER A 301 -10.26 -10.70 -8.00
N GLY A 302 -10.86 -10.26 -6.88
CA GLY A 302 -10.95 -10.96 -5.60
C GLY A 302 -9.75 -10.76 -4.67
N VAL A 303 -8.83 -9.83 -4.98
CA VAL A 303 -7.52 -9.76 -4.33
C VAL A 303 -7.57 -9.54 -2.81
N LEU A 304 -8.50 -8.73 -2.30
CA LEU A 304 -8.56 -8.43 -0.86
C LEU A 304 -9.06 -9.64 -0.09
N GLY A 305 -10.27 -10.13 -0.42
CA GLY A 305 -10.89 -11.27 0.23
C GLY A 305 -10.05 -12.53 0.11
N LEU A 306 -9.51 -12.84 -1.07
CA LEU A 306 -8.69 -14.06 -1.27
C LEU A 306 -7.41 -14.05 -0.45
N ILE A 307 -6.78 -12.89 -0.23
CA ILE A 307 -5.60 -12.79 0.64
C ILE A 307 -6.00 -13.02 2.10
N LEU A 308 -7.07 -12.38 2.58
CA LEU A 308 -7.53 -12.57 3.96
C LEU A 308 -8.01 -14.01 4.22
N ALA A 309 -8.57 -14.69 3.21
CA ALA A 309 -8.86 -16.13 3.27
C ALA A 309 -7.63 -17.01 3.48
N THR A 310 -6.41 -16.51 3.25
CA THR A 310 -5.17 -17.24 3.55
C THR A 310 -4.59 -16.96 4.93
N ALA A 311 -5.14 -15.98 5.67
CA ALA A 311 -4.72 -15.65 7.03
C ALA A 311 -5.35 -16.58 8.09
N ASP A 312 -6.61 -16.99 7.92
CA ASP A 312 -7.29 -18.00 8.75
C ASP A 312 -7.88 -19.12 7.85
N PRO A 313 -7.54 -20.40 8.05
CA PRO A 313 -8.17 -21.52 7.34
C PRO A 313 -9.69 -21.64 7.56
N HIS A 314 -10.23 -21.05 8.63
CA HIS A 314 -11.65 -20.99 8.93
C HIS A 314 -12.36 -19.74 8.38
N ALA A 315 -11.64 -18.81 7.75
CA ALA A 315 -12.25 -17.65 7.11
C ALA A 315 -13.16 -18.06 5.94
N GLN A 316 -14.35 -17.47 5.91
CA GLN A 316 -15.35 -17.53 4.84
C GLN A 316 -15.49 -16.14 4.23
N VAL A 317 -15.21 -16.05 2.94
CA VAL A 317 -15.26 -14.80 2.18
C VAL A 317 -16.54 -14.74 1.36
N THR A 318 -17.27 -13.65 1.51
CA THR A 318 -18.29 -13.23 0.56
C THR A 318 -17.71 -12.10 -0.28
N ALA A 319 -17.61 -12.30 -1.58
CA ALA A 319 -17.09 -11.31 -2.51
C ALA A 319 -18.22 -10.87 -3.45
N THR A 320 -18.44 -9.57 -3.52
CA THR A 320 -19.56 -8.94 -4.24
C THR A 320 -19.02 -8.02 -5.34
N ASP A 321 -19.63 -8.03 -6.52
CA ASP A 321 -19.32 -7.06 -7.57
C ASP A 321 -20.52 -6.86 -8.52
N ILE A 322 -20.63 -5.66 -9.09
CA ILE A 322 -21.63 -5.31 -10.10
C ILE A 322 -21.19 -5.73 -11.51
N SER A 323 -19.93 -6.08 -11.71
CA SER A 323 -19.37 -6.53 -12.98
C SER A 323 -19.36 -8.07 -13.06
N PRO A 324 -20.10 -8.69 -13.99
CA PRO A 324 -19.98 -10.12 -14.28
C PRO A 324 -18.55 -10.52 -14.70
N ARG A 325 -17.78 -9.58 -15.28
CA ARG A 325 -16.37 -9.78 -15.66
C ARG A 325 -15.46 -9.79 -14.44
N ALA A 326 -15.69 -8.95 -13.44
CA ALA A 326 -14.98 -9.01 -12.16
C ALA A 326 -15.20 -10.36 -11.49
N LEU A 327 -16.46 -10.79 -11.34
CA LEU A 327 -16.79 -12.09 -10.76
C LEU A 327 -16.24 -13.28 -11.55
N MET A 328 -16.11 -13.17 -12.88
CA MET A 328 -15.40 -14.17 -13.70
C MET A 328 -13.92 -14.27 -13.32
N PHE A 329 -13.24 -13.14 -13.13
CA PHE A 329 -11.86 -13.10 -12.68
C PHE A 329 -11.71 -13.58 -11.23
N ALA A 330 -12.55 -13.11 -10.30
CA ALA A 330 -12.57 -13.57 -8.92
C ALA A 330 -12.80 -15.10 -8.81
N ALA A 331 -13.70 -15.66 -9.62
CA ALA A 331 -13.93 -17.11 -9.70
C ALA A 331 -12.72 -17.90 -10.21
N ALA A 332 -11.92 -17.32 -11.10
CA ALA A 332 -10.68 -17.92 -11.55
C ALA A 332 -9.58 -17.80 -10.49
N SER A 333 -9.38 -16.61 -9.91
CA SER A 333 -8.42 -16.34 -8.83
C SER A 333 -8.66 -17.24 -7.62
N ALA A 334 -9.93 -17.46 -7.25
CA ALA A 334 -10.33 -18.32 -6.13
C ALA A 334 -9.88 -19.79 -6.26
N ALA A 335 -9.55 -20.25 -7.47
CA ALA A 335 -8.97 -21.59 -7.67
C ALA A 335 -7.58 -21.75 -7.02
N SER A 336 -6.88 -20.66 -6.70
CA SER A 336 -5.61 -20.71 -5.96
C SER A 336 -5.77 -20.83 -4.44
N VAL A 337 -6.97 -20.58 -3.90
CA VAL A 337 -7.30 -20.67 -2.47
C VAL A 337 -8.23 -21.87 -2.24
N THR A 338 -7.81 -23.03 -2.75
CA THR A 338 -8.56 -24.29 -2.72
C THR A 338 -9.18 -24.55 -1.36
N ASP A 339 -10.52 -24.67 -1.29
CA ASP A 339 -11.34 -25.22 -0.18
C ASP A 339 -12.83 -24.83 -0.29
N GLY A 340 -13.22 -23.97 -1.25
CA GLY A 340 -14.63 -23.57 -1.44
C GLY A 340 -15.13 -22.51 -0.45
N ARG A 341 -14.20 -21.86 0.27
CA ARG A 341 -14.46 -20.84 1.31
C ARG A 341 -14.84 -19.45 0.75
N VAL A 342 -15.12 -19.36 -0.56
CA VAL A 342 -15.37 -18.09 -1.26
C VAL A 342 -16.74 -18.17 -1.96
N ARG A 343 -17.68 -17.34 -1.49
CA ARG A 343 -18.99 -17.12 -2.11
C ARG A 343 -18.92 -15.86 -2.97
N LEU A 344 -19.30 -16.00 -4.25
CA LEU A 344 -19.34 -14.89 -5.21
C LEU A 344 -20.77 -14.49 -5.51
N LEU A 345 -21.10 -13.20 -5.38
CA LEU A 345 -22.45 -12.67 -5.60
C LEU A 345 -22.41 -11.46 -6.55
N HIS A 346 -23.43 -11.36 -7.40
CA HIS A 346 -23.60 -10.28 -8.35
C HIS A 346 -24.65 -9.28 -7.88
N GLY A 347 -24.28 -8.00 -7.81
CA GLY A 347 -25.22 -6.90 -7.59
C GLY A 347 -24.54 -5.61 -7.18
N SER A 348 -25.35 -4.61 -6.82
CA SER A 348 -24.88 -3.27 -6.48
C SER A 348 -24.58 -3.16 -5.00
N TRP A 349 -23.42 -2.62 -4.63
CA TRP A 349 -23.03 -2.33 -3.24
C TRP A 349 -23.40 -3.47 -2.27
N PHE A 350 -24.22 -3.20 -1.25
CA PHE A 350 -24.61 -4.16 -0.23
C PHE A 350 -25.88 -4.97 -0.58
N ASP A 351 -26.58 -4.65 -1.66
CA ASP A 351 -27.84 -5.35 -2.07
C ASP A 351 -27.73 -6.90 -2.04
N PRO A 352 -26.61 -7.54 -2.47
CA PRO A 352 -26.51 -9.00 -2.47
C PRO A 352 -26.40 -9.64 -1.08
N VAL A 353 -26.16 -8.85 -0.02
CA VAL A 353 -25.88 -9.30 1.35
C VAL A 353 -26.82 -8.66 2.37
N GLU A 354 -27.99 -8.17 1.93
CA GLU A 354 -29.02 -7.59 2.80
C GLU A 354 -29.38 -8.52 3.97
N GLY A 355 -29.25 -8.02 5.21
CA GLY A 355 -29.50 -8.78 6.43
C GLY A 355 -28.38 -9.73 6.86
N GLU A 356 -27.21 -9.69 6.21
CA GLU A 356 -26.00 -10.37 6.69
C GLU A 356 -25.08 -9.42 7.46
N GLU A 357 -24.27 -10.00 8.37
CA GLU A 357 -23.29 -9.30 9.20
C GLU A 357 -21.90 -9.92 8.99
N PHE A 358 -20.84 -9.14 9.17
CA PHE A 358 -19.46 -9.57 8.92
C PHE A 358 -18.51 -9.12 10.03
N ASP A 359 -17.53 -9.98 10.36
CA ASP A 359 -16.48 -9.68 11.33
C ASP A 359 -15.48 -8.67 10.72
N THR A 360 -15.29 -8.70 9.40
CA THR A 360 -14.50 -7.72 8.65
C THR A 360 -15.13 -7.40 7.30
N ILE A 361 -15.27 -6.11 7.00
CA ILE A 361 -15.61 -5.59 5.66
C ILE A 361 -14.36 -4.93 5.07
N VAL A 362 -14.04 -5.24 3.81
CA VAL A 362 -12.99 -4.56 3.05
C VAL A 362 -13.54 -4.02 1.74
N CYS A 363 -13.09 -2.82 1.37
CA CYS A 363 -13.51 -2.19 0.11
C CYS A 363 -12.40 -1.31 -0.45
N ASN A 364 -12.10 -1.51 -1.73
CA ASN A 364 -11.40 -0.54 -2.57
C ASN A 364 -12.43 0.01 -3.58
N PRO A 365 -13.29 0.96 -3.18
CA PRO A 365 -14.41 1.38 -4.01
C PRO A 365 -13.95 2.12 -5.27
N PRO A 366 -14.80 2.25 -6.30
CA PRO A 366 -14.57 3.12 -7.44
C PRO A 366 -14.68 4.60 -7.02
N PHE A 367 -13.63 5.12 -6.37
CA PHE A 367 -13.60 6.42 -5.68
C PHE A 367 -13.21 7.62 -6.56
N LEU A 368 -13.50 7.60 -7.87
CA LEU A 368 -13.21 8.75 -8.73
C LEU A 368 -14.13 9.95 -8.41
N ILE A 369 -13.51 11.10 -8.10
CA ILE A 369 -14.19 12.38 -7.89
C ILE A 369 -14.48 13.02 -9.25
N GLY A 370 -15.68 12.75 -9.77
CA GLY A 370 -16.10 13.24 -11.08
C GLY A 370 -17.59 13.57 -11.17
N PRO A 371 -18.11 13.78 -12.39
CA PRO A 371 -19.53 14.04 -12.64
C PRO A 371 -20.43 12.78 -12.55
N GLY A 372 -19.92 11.65 -12.04
CA GLY A 372 -20.67 10.39 -11.93
C GLY A 372 -20.91 9.64 -13.24
N ALA A 373 -20.38 10.11 -14.37
CA ALA A 373 -20.50 9.44 -15.66
C ALA A 373 -19.67 8.14 -15.69
N GLN A 374 -20.32 7.00 -15.91
CA GLN A 374 -19.65 5.69 -16.00
C GLN A 374 -18.95 5.51 -17.35
N ARG A 375 -17.64 5.75 -17.40
CA ARG A 375 -16.76 5.38 -18.52
C ARG A 375 -16.05 4.06 -18.27
N HIS A 376 -15.61 3.81 -17.04
CA HIS A 376 -14.88 2.62 -16.60
C HIS A 376 -15.35 2.14 -15.22
N VAL A 377 -15.89 0.93 -15.14
CA VAL A 377 -16.50 0.36 -13.92
C VAL A 377 -15.54 0.28 -12.73
N TYR A 378 -14.24 0.12 -12.97
CA TYR A 378 -13.23 -0.02 -11.89
C TYR A 378 -12.96 1.26 -11.09
N ARG A 379 -13.41 2.43 -11.56
CA ARG A 379 -13.14 3.74 -10.92
C ARG A 379 -14.34 4.69 -10.91
N ASP A 380 -15.28 4.55 -11.84
CA ASP A 380 -16.48 5.39 -11.91
C ASP A 380 -17.65 4.73 -11.16
N GLY A 381 -17.86 5.08 -9.89
CA GLY A 381 -18.91 4.49 -9.05
C GLY A 381 -20.36 4.81 -9.46
N GLY A 382 -20.59 5.51 -10.57
CA GLY A 382 -21.91 6.02 -10.98
C GLY A 382 -22.50 7.09 -10.06
N LEU A 383 -21.71 7.60 -9.12
CA LEU A 383 -22.09 8.59 -8.12
C LEU A 383 -21.26 9.86 -8.32
N GLU A 384 -21.88 11.01 -8.04
CA GLU A 384 -21.24 12.30 -8.21
C GLU A 384 -20.22 12.58 -7.07
N LEU A 385 -19.07 13.17 -7.41
CA LEU A 385 -17.96 13.49 -6.50
C LEU A 385 -17.56 12.31 -5.61
N ASP A 386 -17.61 12.49 -4.29
CA ASP A 386 -17.24 11.53 -3.26
C ASP A 386 -18.40 10.62 -2.83
N GLY A 387 -19.47 10.55 -3.64
CA GLY A 387 -20.65 9.74 -3.35
C GLY A 387 -20.37 8.25 -3.12
N ALA A 388 -19.39 7.67 -3.83
CA ALA A 388 -18.95 6.28 -3.61
C ALA A 388 -18.33 6.07 -2.22
N SER A 389 -17.36 6.92 -1.85
CA SER A 389 -16.76 6.91 -0.51
C SER A 389 -17.82 7.09 0.57
N ARG A 390 -18.68 8.10 0.40
CA ARG A 390 -19.77 8.42 1.33
C ARG A 390 -20.74 7.25 1.51
N LEU A 391 -21.19 6.62 0.42
CA LEU A 391 -22.12 5.50 0.48
C LEU A 391 -21.54 4.37 1.33
N VAL A 392 -20.34 3.89 0.99
CA VAL A 392 -19.71 2.77 1.69
C VAL A 392 -19.42 3.10 3.16
N ILE A 393 -18.91 4.29 3.46
CA ILE A 393 -18.63 4.73 4.84
C ILE A 393 -19.93 4.84 5.66
N SER A 394 -21.02 5.31 5.05
CA SER A 394 -22.30 5.48 5.75
C SER A 394 -23.06 4.16 5.99
N GLN A 395 -22.91 3.17 5.10
CA GLN A 395 -23.66 1.91 5.14
C GLN A 395 -22.90 0.73 5.73
N ALA A 396 -21.56 0.66 5.60
CA ALA A 396 -20.78 -0.46 6.14
C ALA A 396 -21.08 -0.80 7.62
N PRO A 397 -21.32 0.17 8.53
CA PRO A 397 -21.70 -0.12 9.92
C PRO A 397 -22.94 -1.01 10.10
N ASP A 398 -23.92 -0.95 9.19
CA ASP A 398 -25.15 -1.74 9.26
C ASP A 398 -24.92 -3.24 8.97
N TYR A 399 -23.76 -3.58 8.41
CA TYR A 399 -23.35 -4.94 8.02
C TYR A 399 -22.19 -5.46 8.89
N LEU A 400 -21.82 -4.76 9.96
CA LEU A 400 -20.81 -5.23 10.92
C LEU A 400 -21.45 -6.10 12.00
N ALA A 401 -20.85 -7.26 12.24
CA ALA A 401 -21.09 -8.03 13.45
C ALA A 401 -20.63 -7.25 14.69
N ASP A 402 -21.01 -7.69 15.89
CA ASP A 402 -20.60 -7.01 17.10
C ASP A 402 -19.08 -7.03 17.31
N GLY A 403 -18.48 -5.87 17.60
CA GLY A 403 -17.03 -5.66 17.59
C GLY A 403 -16.36 -5.75 16.22
N GLY A 404 -17.08 -6.07 15.14
CA GLY A 404 -16.57 -6.20 13.78
C GLY A 404 -16.07 -4.86 13.20
N SER A 405 -15.20 -4.94 12.19
CA SER A 405 -14.53 -3.76 11.62
C SER A 405 -14.65 -3.62 10.10
N ALA A 406 -14.59 -2.38 9.60
CA ALA A 406 -14.52 -2.06 8.18
C ALA A 406 -13.20 -1.34 7.85
N HIS A 407 -12.53 -1.76 6.78
CA HIS A 407 -11.27 -1.17 6.31
C HIS A 407 -11.39 -0.79 4.84
N LEU A 408 -11.40 0.50 4.57
CA LEU A 408 -11.79 1.07 3.28
C LEU A 408 -10.69 2.00 2.76
N LEU A 409 -10.53 2.06 1.44
CA LEU A 409 -9.93 3.23 0.79
C LEU A 409 -11.01 4.26 0.48
N ALA A 410 -10.68 5.53 0.64
CA ALA A 410 -11.60 6.63 0.35
C ALA A 410 -10.88 7.83 -0.28
N SER A 411 -11.60 8.54 -1.13
CA SER A 411 -11.31 9.91 -1.53
C SER A 411 -12.43 10.84 -1.06
N TRP A 412 -12.13 12.12 -0.88
CA TRP A 412 -13.11 13.14 -0.50
C TRP A 412 -12.81 14.48 -1.16
N ALA A 413 -13.88 15.14 -1.61
CA ALA A 413 -13.81 16.44 -2.27
C ALA A 413 -13.92 17.56 -1.23
N LEU A 414 -12.99 18.51 -1.24
CA LEU A 414 -12.92 19.60 -0.27
C LEU A 414 -13.05 20.96 -0.95
N GLY A 415 -13.95 21.78 -0.41
CA GLY A 415 -14.04 23.20 -0.76
C GLY A 415 -12.99 24.08 -0.08
N GLU A 416 -13.14 25.39 -0.25
CA GLU A 416 -12.34 26.39 0.46
C GLU A 416 -12.68 26.38 1.97
N GLY A 417 -11.66 26.29 2.82
CA GLY A 417 -11.83 26.24 4.28
C GLY A 417 -12.40 24.92 4.86
N GLU A 418 -12.91 24.01 4.03
CA GLU A 418 -13.43 22.71 4.47
C GLU A 418 -12.29 21.76 4.88
N SER A 419 -12.41 21.14 6.04
CA SER A 419 -11.46 20.14 6.53
C SER A 419 -11.91 18.71 6.21
N ALA A 420 -10.94 17.80 6.00
CA ALA A 420 -11.20 16.37 5.90
C ALA A 420 -11.99 15.83 7.11
N ALA A 421 -11.73 16.36 8.31
CA ALA A 421 -12.45 16.02 9.52
C ALA A 421 -13.96 16.31 9.41
N GLN A 422 -14.34 17.53 9.00
CA GLN A 422 -15.74 17.88 8.79
C GLN A 422 -16.38 17.06 7.67
N ARG A 423 -15.67 16.88 6.54
CA ARG A 423 -16.17 16.18 5.36
C ARG A 423 -16.51 14.72 5.65
N VAL A 424 -15.54 13.97 6.18
CA VAL A 424 -15.68 12.51 6.39
C VAL A 424 -16.50 12.19 7.63
N ALA A 425 -16.37 12.96 8.73
CA ALA A 425 -17.21 12.76 9.90
C ALA A 425 -18.71 13.00 9.60
N GLY A 426 -19.02 13.88 8.64
CA GLY A 426 -20.39 14.10 8.16
C GLY A 426 -21.02 12.93 7.40
N TRP A 427 -20.29 11.84 7.15
CA TRP A 427 -20.79 10.62 6.51
C TRP A 427 -20.99 9.46 7.51
N ILE A 428 -20.28 9.51 8.63
CA ILE A 428 -20.31 8.46 9.66
C ILE A 428 -21.62 8.62 10.47
N PRO A 429 -22.36 7.53 10.73
CA PRO A 429 -23.54 7.57 11.59
C PRO A 429 -23.24 8.20 12.96
N ASN A 430 -24.21 8.89 13.58
CA ASN A 430 -24.01 9.56 14.87
C ASN A 430 -23.91 8.63 16.09
N ARG A 431 -24.17 7.33 15.89
CA ARG A 431 -24.12 6.27 16.89
C ARG A 431 -23.57 4.98 16.28
N GLY A 432 -22.96 4.15 17.11
CA GLY A 432 -22.60 2.78 16.77
C GLY A 432 -21.20 2.56 16.18
N VAL A 433 -20.39 3.60 15.99
CA VAL A 433 -19.12 3.50 15.25
C VAL A 433 -17.97 4.24 15.93
N ARG A 434 -16.87 3.54 16.20
CA ARG A 434 -15.56 4.18 16.42
C ARG A 434 -14.81 4.19 15.10
N ALA A 435 -14.32 5.36 14.67
CA ALA A 435 -13.70 5.53 13.37
C ALA A 435 -12.34 6.24 13.45
N TRP A 436 -11.37 5.69 12.72
CA TRP A 436 -10.07 6.29 12.45
C TRP A 436 -9.96 6.59 10.95
N VAL A 437 -9.83 7.86 10.61
CA VAL A 437 -9.65 8.34 9.23
C VAL A 437 -8.23 8.86 9.10
N VAL A 438 -7.42 8.21 8.26
CA VAL A 438 -6.02 8.58 8.05
C VAL A 438 -5.87 9.19 6.66
N ARG A 439 -5.77 10.53 6.60
CA ARG A 439 -5.45 11.26 5.37
C ARG A 439 -3.98 11.03 5.03
N ARG A 440 -3.72 10.39 3.89
CA ARG A 440 -2.36 10.08 3.42
C ARG A 440 -1.77 11.14 2.48
N GLU A 441 -2.67 11.82 1.77
CA GLU A 441 -2.36 12.66 0.62
C GLU A 441 -3.52 13.64 0.42
N GLU A 442 -3.19 14.85 -0.01
CA GLU A 442 -4.14 15.85 -0.46
C GLU A 442 -3.50 16.60 -1.63
N VAL A 443 -4.23 16.70 -2.73
CA VAL A 443 -3.78 17.31 -3.98
C VAL A 443 -4.75 18.38 -4.45
N ASN A 444 -4.25 19.32 -5.23
CA ASN A 444 -5.10 20.33 -5.88
C ASN A 444 -5.84 19.71 -7.08
N ILE A 445 -6.95 20.32 -7.51
CA ILE A 445 -7.75 19.78 -8.62
C ILE A 445 -6.98 19.67 -9.95
N GLU A 446 -5.99 20.53 -10.20
CA GLU A 446 -5.16 20.49 -11.40
C GLU A 446 -4.26 19.25 -11.44
N GLU A 447 -3.65 18.91 -10.30
CA GLU A 447 -2.80 17.72 -10.15
C GLU A 447 -3.65 16.44 -10.20
N TYR A 448 -4.83 16.48 -9.59
CA TYR A 448 -5.83 15.40 -9.64
C TYR A 448 -6.26 15.10 -11.09
N VAL A 449 -6.77 16.11 -11.81
CA VAL A 449 -7.27 15.95 -13.18
C VAL A 449 -6.15 15.51 -14.14
N ALA A 450 -4.95 16.07 -14.02
CA ALA A 450 -3.80 15.66 -14.84
C ALA A 450 -3.42 14.18 -14.62
N THR A 451 -3.49 13.71 -13.37
CA THR A 451 -3.20 12.31 -13.00
C THR A 451 -4.20 11.35 -13.63
N TRP A 452 -5.50 11.64 -13.55
CA TRP A 452 -6.54 10.74 -14.06
C TRP A 452 -6.71 10.76 -15.58
N ILE A 453 -6.39 11.86 -16.26
CA ILE A 453 -6.31 11.88 -17.73
C ILE A 453 -5.14 11.02 -18.23
N ALA A 454 -4.00 11.04 -17.53
CA ALA A 454 -2.89 10.15 -17.84
C ALA A 454 -3.23 8.66 -17.59
N ASP A 455 -4.12 8.35 -16.62
CA ASP A 455 -4.66 7.01 -16.38
C ASP A 455 -5.54 6.51 -17.55
N GLU A 456 -6.28 7.39 -18.24
CA GLU A 456 -6.97 7.06 -19.51
C GLU A 456 -6.02 6.76 -20.69
N ALA A 457 -4.70 6.82 -20.48
CA ALA A 457 -3.66 6.79 -21.51
C ALA A 457 -3.77 7.93 -22.54
N VAL A 458 -4.47 9.00 -22.20
CA VAL A 458 -4.58 10.23 -23.00
C VAL A 458 -3.44 11.18 -22.62
N ASP A 459 -2.70 11.70 -23.60
CA ASP A 459 -1.69 12.74 -23.34
C ASP A 459 -2.42 14.05 -22.98
N PRO A 460 -2.24 14.65 -21.77
CA PRO A 460 -2.91 15.88 -21.39
C PRO A 460 -2.62 17.08 -22.32
N ARG A 461 -1.51 17.02 -23.07
CA ARG A 461 -1.08 18.04 -24.03
C ARG A 461 -1.68 17.85 -25.42
N SER A 462 -2.40 16.75 -25.65
CA SER A 462 -3.17 16.53 -26.87
C SER A 462 -4.43 17.39 -26.86
N ALA A 463 -4.95 17.75 -28.04
CA ALA A 463 -6.20 18.54 -28.13
C ALA A 463 -7.41 17.82 -27.50
N GLU A 464 -7.36 16.51 -27.34
CA GLU A 464 -8.35 15.72 -26.61
C GLU A 464 -8.15 15.84 -25.10
N GLY A 465 -6.94 15.55 -24.61
CA GLY A 465 -6.59 15.66 -23.19
C GLY A 465 -6.81 17.07 -22.64
N THR A 466 -6.51 18.13 -23.41
CA THR A 466 -6.78 19.51 -23.01
C THR A 466 -8.28 19.78 -22.83
N ARG A 467 -9.15 19.36 -23.76
CA ARG A 467 -10.61 19.53 -23.61
C ARG A 467 -11.19 18.73 -22.46
N LEU A 468 -10.67 17.52 -22.20
CA LEU A 468 -11.07 16.70 -21.05
C LEU A 468 -10.64 17.35 -19.73
N ALA A 469 -9.43 17.93 -19.69
CA ALA A 469 -8.93 18.65 -18.52
C ALA A 469 -9.75 19.90 -18.22
N GLU A 470 -9.95 20.77 -19.22
CA GLU A 470 -10.76 21.99 -19.11
C GLU A 470 -12.17 21.66 -18.59
N GLY A 471 -12.88 20.72 -19.24
CA GLY A 471 -14.23 20.35 -18.83
C GLY A 471 -14.36 19.73 -17.44
N TRP A 472 -13.32 19.05 -16.93
CA TRP A 472 -13.32 18.49 -15.58
C TRP A 472 -12.97 19.55 -14.53
N LEU A 473 -12.03 20.45 -14.83
CA LEU A 473 -11.68 21.57 -13.97
C LEU A 473 -12.86 22.54 -13.83
N ASP A 474 -13.49 22.94 -14.95
CA ASP A 474 -14.71 23.76 -14.96
C ASP A 474 -15.82 23.14 -14.10
N TYR A 475 -15.97 21.80 -14.16
CA TYR A 475 -16.95 21.07 -13.36
C TYR A 475 -16.62 21.10 -11.85
N LEU A 476 -15.36 20.88 -11.47
CA LEU A 476 -14.94 20.89 -10.06
C LEU A 476 -15.03 22.32 -9.46
N GLU A 477 -14.62 23.33 -10.22
CA GLU A 477 -14.74 24.74 -9.82
C GLU A 477 -16.23 25.16 -9.69
N ALA A 478 -17.10 24.73 -10.61
CA ALA A 478 -18.54 24.96 -10.51
C ALA A 478 -19.20 24.27 -9.31
N LYS A 479 -18.56 23.24 -8.75
CA LYS A 479 -18.95 22.58 -7.49
C LYS A 479 -18.29 23.20 -6.24
N GLY A 480 -17.41 24.20 -6.42
CA GLY A 480 -16.65 24.83 -5.34
C GLY A 480 -15.59 23.91 -4.72
N ILE A 481 -15.10 22.92 -5.46
CA ILE A 481 -14.10 21.95 -5.01
C ILE A 481 -12.72 22.41 -5.49
N HIS A 482 -11.76 22.48 -4.56
CA HIS A 482 -10.40 22.97 -4.85
C HIS A 482 -9.30 21.97 -4.47
N ARG A 483 -9.59 21.01 -3.58
CA ARG A 483 -8.64 20.00 -3.11
C ARG A 483 -9.31 18.64 -3.02
N ILE A 484 -8.59 17.58 -3.34
CA ILE A 484 -9.02 16.19 -3.15
C ILE A 484 -8.11 15.54 -2.12
N GLY A 485 -8.71 15.04 -1.03
CA GLY A 485 -8.01 14.22 -0.06
C GLY A 485 -8.17 12.73 -0.36
N PHE A 486 -7.15 11.95 -0.03
CA PHE A 486 -7.17 10.50 -0.07
C PHE A 486 -6.75 9.93 1.28
N GLY A 487 -7.22 8.72 1.58
CA GLY A 487 -6.84 8.07 2.83
C GLY A 487 -7.40 6.67 3.00
N TRP A 488 -7.16 6.15 4.18
CA TRP A 488 -7.82 4.97 4.71
C TRP A 488 -8.91 5.39 5.69
N VAL A 489 -10.00 4.62 5.71
CA VAL A 489 -11.04 4.72 6.74
C VAL A 489 -11.14 3.36 7.42
N HIS A 490 -10.91 3.36 8.72
CA HIS A 490 -11.07 2.20 9.59
C HIS A 490 -12.22 2.47 10.54
N MET A 491 -13.16 1.55 10.65
CA MET A 491 -14.32 1.65 11.55
C MET A 491 -14.44 0.37 12.36
N ARG A 492 -14.84 0.47 13.63
CA ARG A 492 -15.24 -0.65 14.48
C ARG A 492 -16.64 -0.38 15.01
N ARG A 493 -17.51 -1.39 14.97
CA ARG A 493 -18.84 -1.33 15.60
C ARG A 493 -18.69 -1.25 17.11
N ILE A 494 -19.37 -0.31 17.74
CA ILE A 494 -19.39 -0.10 19.21
C ILE A 494 -20.83 0.14 19.68
N GLU A 495 -21.07 0.05 20.98
CA GLU A 495 -22.30 0.59 21.57
C GLU A 495 -22.18 2.10 21.85
N GLY A 496 -23.28 2.85 21.70
CA GLY A 496 -23.35 4.25 22.13
C GLY A 496 -23.16 5.31 21.02
N PRO A 497 -22.72 6.53 21.38
CA PRO A 497 -22.37 7.59 20.41
C PRO A 497 -21.21 7.17 19.53
N SER A 498 -21.15 7.69 18.30
CA SER A 498 -19.98 7.47 17.45
C SER A 498 -18.82 8.37 17.83
N GLU A 499 -17.62 7.82 17.69
CA GLU A 499 -16.35 8.49 17.94
C GLU A 499 -15.57 8.59 16.62
N VAL A 500 -15.13 9.79 16.23
CA VAL A 500 -14.41 9.99 14.96
C VAL A 500 -13.10 10.72 15.21
N THR A 501 -11.99 10.06 14.91
CA THR A 501 -10.65 10.65 14.91
C THR A 501 -10.15 10.77 13.47
N VAL A 502 -9.75 11.97 13.06
CA VAL A 502 -9.22 12.23 11.72
C VAL A 502 -7.80 12.80 11.82
N GLU A 503 -6.85 12.04 11.31
CA GLU A 503 -5.41 12.31 11.41
C GLU A 503 -4.78 12.43 10.02
N THR A 504 -3.58 13.01 9.95
CA THR A 504 -2.79 13.12 8.71
C THR A 504 -1.49 12.35 8.85
N MET A 505 -1.20 11.49 7.89
CA MET A 505 0.05 10.76 7.77
C MET A 505 0.64 11.02 6.37
N ASP A 506 1.22 12.20 6.20
CA ASP A 506 1.89 12.73 5.00
C ASP A 506 3.31 12.17 4.78
N HIS A 507 3.72 11.23 5.64
CA HIS A 507 5.01 10.55 5.59
C HIS A 507 4.82 9.13 5.03
N PRO A 508 5.72 8.64 4.14
CA PRO A 508 5.68 7.26 3.70
C PRO A 508 6.06 6.32 4.84
N LEU A 509 5.33 5.21 4.97
CA LEU A 509 5.72 4.10 5.87
C LEU A 509 7.12 3.60 5.52
N ALA A 510 7.87 3.16 6.54
CA ALA A 510 9.16 2.52 6.33
C ALA A 510 9.03 1.30 5.39
N PRO A 511 10.02 1.00 4.52
CA PRO A 511 9.94 -0.13 3.60
C PRO A 511 9.69 -1.47 4.33
N GLY A 512 8.57 -2.13 4.03
CA GLY A 512 8.15 -3.37 4.67
C GLY A 512 7.38 -3.20 5.99
N ALA A 513 7.09 -1.97 6.42
CA ALA A 513 6.18 -1.69 7.53
C ALA A 513 4.72 -1.68 7.06
N TYR A 514 3.83 -2.13 7.95
CA TYR A 514 2.39 -2.25 7.74
C TYR A 514 1.65 -1.69 8.95
N LEU A 515 0.51 -1.04 8.72
CA LEU A 515 -0.34 -0.50 9.78
C LEU A 515 -1.38 -1.51 10.29
N GLY A 516 -1.50 -2.72 9.72
CA GLY A 516 -2.52 -3.69 10.17
C GLY A 516 -2.54 -3.94 11.68
N THR A 517 -1.37 -4.17 12.29
CA THR A 517 -1.23 -4.27 13.74
C THR A 517 -1.54 -2.95 14.46
N GLU A 518 -1.07 -1.82 13.91
CA GLU A 518 -1.37 -0.49 14.47
C GLU A 518 -2.87 -0.21 14.49
N VAL A 519 -3.62 -0.57 13.44
CA VAL A 519 -5.07 -0.36 13.35
C VAL A 519 -5.80 -1.17 14.43
N ALA A 520 -5.38 -2.42 14.66
CA ALA A 520 -5.93 -3.22 15.75
C ALA A 520 -5.65 -2.58 17.12
N GLU A 521 -4.38 -2.31 17.43
CA GLU A 521 -4.00 -1.68 18.70
C GLU A 521 -4.59 -0.27 18.88
N TRP A 522 -4.80 0.49 17.80
CA TRP A 522 -5.40 1.82 17.84
C TRP A 522 -6.83 1.75 18.37
N PHE A 523 -7.62 0.77 17.94
CA PHE A 523 -8.99 0.63 18.44
C PHE A 523 -9.03 0.33 19.94
N GLU A 524 -8.12 -0.50 20.46
CA GLU A 524 -8.04 -0.77 21.91
C GLU A 524 -7.60 0.45 22.71
N ARG A 525 -6.60 1.20 22.24
CA ARG A 525 -6.16 2.43 22.91
C ARG A 525 -7.23 3.52 22.84
N ALA A 526 -7.95 3.64 21.72
CA ALA A 526 -9.06 4.56 21.59
C ALA A 526 -10.25 4.17 22.48
N GLU A 527 -10.50 2.88 22.68
CA GLU A 527 -11.48 2.40 23.67
C GLU A 527 -11.11 2.80 25.10
N TRP A 528 -9.86 2.54 25.47
CA TRP A 528 -9.31 2.93 26.78
C TRP A 528 -9.43 4.44 27.02
N VAL A 529 -9.02 5.26 26.04
CA VAL A 529 -9.12 6.73 26.11
C VAL A 529 -10.58 7.20 26.20
N ALA A 530 -11.54 6.49 25.60
CA ALA A 530 -12.96 6.84 25.67
C ALA A 530 -13.62 6.50 27.03
N GLN A 531 -13.05 5.56 27.78
CA GLN A 531 -13.61 5.07 29.05
C GLN A 531 -12.92 5.64 30.30
N VAL A 532 -11.65 6.07 30.21
CA VAL A 532 -10.85 6.47 31.37
C VAL A 532 -11.17 7.90 31.86
N GLU A 533 -11.41 8.06 33.17
CA GLU A 533 -11.45 9.38 33.81
C GLU A 533 -10.05 9.83 34.28
N ASN A 534 -9.80 11.13 34.37
CA ASN A 534 -8.50 11.68 34.84
C ASN A 534 -8.03 11.11 36.20
N ALA A 535 -8.96 10.77 37.08
CA ALA A 535 -8.65 10.15 38.37
C ALA A 535 -8.13 8.71 38.23
N ASP A 536 -8.59 7.98 37.21
CA ASP A 536 -8.16 6.63 36.90
C ASP A 536 -6.85 6.61 36.11
N VAL A 537 -6.63 7.57 35.18
CA VAL A 537 -5.32 7.76 34.51
C VAL A 537 -4.19 7.88 35.54
N LEU A 538 -4.40 8.62 36.63
CA LEU A 538 -3.41 8.75 37.70
C LEU A 538 -3.20 7.47 38.53
N ARG A 539 -4.11 6.49 38.45
CA ARG A 539 -4.08 5.22 39.18
C ARG A 539 -3.70 4.02 38.28
N THR A 540 -3.46 4.27 37.00
CA THR A 540 -2.98 3.29 36.03
C THR A 540 -1.44 3.26 36.03
N SER A 541 -0.86 2.06 35.95
CA SER A 541 0.55 1.86 35.60
C SER A 541 0.72 1.84 34.08
N PHE A 542 1.82 2.36 33.57
CA PHE A 542 2.08 2.49 32.13
C PHE A 542 3.48 1.99 31.75
N ALA A 543 3.69 1.73 30.47
CA ALA A 543 5.03 1.60 29.89
C ALA A 543 5.22 2.58 28.73
N VAL A 544 6.45 3.06 28.54
CA VAL A 544 6.84 3.68 27.25
C VAL A 544 7.01 2.55 26.23
N ARG A 545 6.44 2.69 25.02
CA ARG A 545 6.56 1.67 23.97
C ARG A 545 8.04 1.46 23.61
N PRO A 546 8.55 0.21 23.49
CA PRO A 546 9.97 -0.07 23.20
C PRO A 546 10.54 0.55 21.92
N THR A 547 9.69 0.92 20.96
CA THR A 547 10.06 1.55 19.68
C THR A 547 10.03 3.08 19.73
N VAL A 548 9.77 3.71 20.88
CA VAL A 548 9.86 5.16 21.04
C VAL A 548 11.31 5.59 21.24
N ALA A 549 11.78 6.47 20.35
CA ALA A 549 13.02 7.20 20.51
C ALA A 549 12.78 8.54 21.21
N LEU A 550 13.71 8.94 22.08
CA LEU A 550 13.81 10.31 22.60
C LEU A 550 14.86 11.06 21.78
N GLU A 551 14.42 12.05 21.01
CA GLU A 551 15.28 12.99 20.33
C GLU A 551 15.51 14.22 21.21
N ILE A 552 16.77 14.63 21.36
CA ILE A 552 17.16 15.88 22.04
C ILE A 552 17.91 16.71 21.00
N VAL A 553 17.34 17.85 20.64
CA VAL A 553 17.92 18.73 19.63
C VAL A 553 18.42 20.00 20.30
N ASP A 554 19.73 20.18 20.25
CA ASP A 554 20.42 21.40 20.64
C ASP A 554 20.93 22.11 19.37
N ILE A 555 20.81 23.43 19.30
CA ILE A 555 21.24 24.25 18.16
C ILE A 555 22.40 25.16 18.56
N PRO A 556 23.29 25.58 17.64
CA PRO A 556 24.39 26.48 17.97
C PRO A 556 23.89 27.79 18.61
N ASP A 557 24.53 28.22 19.69
CA ASP A 557 24.15 29.48 20.35
C ASP A 557 24.51 30.67 19.47
N GLY A 558 23.49 31.27 18.83
CA GLY A 558 23.66 32.45 17.98
C GLY A 558 24.06 33.73 18.73
N ALA A 559 23.77 33.82 20.03
CA ALA A 559 24.08 34.96 20.88
C ALA A 559 25.51 34.86 21.45
N ALA A 560 25.88 33.71 22.02
CA ALA A 560 27.24 33.45 22.51
C ALA A 560 28.24 33.18 21.37
N ARG A 561 27.77 32.76 20.19
CA ARG A 561 28.56 32.29 19.02
C ARG A 561 29.51 31.12 19.35
N LEU A 562 29.24 30.42 20.44
CA LEU A 562 30.05 29.35 21.01
C LEU A 562 29.12 28.37 21.73
N GLY A 563 29.34 27.07 21.54
CA GLY A 563 28.50 26.03 22.15
C GLY A 563 27.14 25.86 21.49
N PHE A 564 26.27 25.11 22.16
CA PHE A 564 24.90 24.81 21.76
C PHE A 564 23.94 25.16 22.89
N VAL A 565 22.74 25.58 22.54
CA VAL A 565 21.60 25.77 23.45
C VAL A 565 20.51 24.78 23.11
N HIS A 566 19.79 24.35 24.15
CA HIS A 566 18.68 23.42 23.99
C HIS A 566 17.54 24.05 23.19
N HIS A 567 17.03 23.34 22.17
CA HIS A 567 15.91 23.81 21.36
C HIS A 567 14.60 23.11 21.73
N HIS A 568 14.58 21.78 21.69
CA HIS A 568 13.40 20.97 22.04
C HIS A 568 13.79 19.50 22.29
N ARG A 569 12.89 18.77 22.96
CA ARG A 569 12.92 17.32 23.13
C ARG A 569 11.67 16.75 22.49
N ARG A 570 11.79 15.60 21.86
CA ARG A 570 10.70 14.98 21.12
C ARG A 570 10.70 13.47 21.35
N LEU A 571 9.52 12.91 21.55
CA LEU A 571 9.29 11.48 21.45
C LEU A 571 8.88 11.17 20.01
N VAL A 572 9.47 10.14 19.41
CA VAL A 572 9.18 9.70 18.04
C VAL A 572 9.00 8.19 18.03
N ARG A 573 7.90 7.69 17.45
CA ARG A 573 7.80 6.25 17.15
C ARG A 573 8.71 5.91 15.97
N THR A 574 9.55 4.89 16.15
CA THR A 574 10.40 4.35 15.07
C THR A 574 9.68 3.29 14.22
N ASP A 575 8.40 3.04 14.53
CA ASP A 575 7.52 2.03 13.94
C ASP A 575 6.15 2.63 13.53
N GLY A 576 5.39 1.85 12.75
CA GLY A 576 4.00 2.15 12.41
C GLY A 576 3.83 3.54 11.76
N PRO A 577 2.97 4.41 12.31
CA PRO A 577 2.67 5.73 11.75
C PRO A 577 3.73 6.80 12.06
N ALA A 578 4.79 6.45 12.81
CA ALA A 578 5.88 7.35 13.19
C ALA A 578 5.45 8.64 13.92
N TRP A 579 4.36 8.57 14.70
CA TRP A 579 3.86 9.71 15.47
C TRP A 579 4.94 10.33 16.37
N SER A 580 4.88 11.66 16.50
CA SER A 580 5.84 12.41 17.33
C SER A 580 5.17 13.50 18.17
N HIS A 581 5.71 13.72 19.36
CA HIS A 581 5.26 14.75 20.31
C HIS A 581 6.47 15.48 20.87
N ASP A 582 6.43 16.81 20.86
CA ASP A 582 7.38 17.63 21.60
C ASP A 582 7.03 17.57 23.10
N ILE A 583 8.05 17.36 23.94
CA ILE A 583 7.91 17.20 25.39
C ILE A 583 8.87 18.11 26.15
N ASP A 584 8.52 18.42 27.40
CA ASP A 584 9.41 19.13 28.32
C ASP A 584 10.28 18.17 29.16
N GLU A 585 11.06 18.73 30.07
CA GLU A 585 11.93 17.95 30.94
C GLU A 585 11.24 17.31 32.15
N HIS A 586 10.05 17.77 32.50
CA HIS A 586 9.25 17.21 33.58
C HIS A 586 8.62 15.91 33.11
N LEU A 587 7.94 15.94 31.97
CA LEU A 587 7.34 14.79 31.32
C LEU A 587 8.41 13.75 30.94
N GLN A 588 9.56 14.15 30.40
CA GLN A 588 10.66 13.22 30.12
C GLN A 588 11.10 12.44 31.38
N ALA A 589 11.19 13.12 32.53
CA ALA A 589 11.62 12.49 33.78
C ALA A 589 10.53 11.59 34.39
N ILE A 590 9.26 11.97 34.27
CA ILE A 590 8.10 11.14 34.66
C ILE A 590 8.06 9.85 33.80
N LEU A 591 8.17 9.98 32.48
CA LEU A 591 8.18 8.85 31.54
C LEU A 591 9.32 7.85 31.83
N ALA A 592 10.49 8.33 32.26
CA ALA A 592 11.61 7.48 32.65
C ALA A 592 11.38 6.68 33.96
N GLY A 593 10.35 7.05 34.74
CA GLY A 593 9.91 6.32 35.94
C GLY A 593 8.78 5.32 35.70
N LEU A 594 8.17 5.30 34.51
CA LEU A 594 7.05 4.41 34.20
C LEU A 594 7.50 2.95 33.99
N SER A 595 6.70 2.02 34.52
CA SER A 595 6.89 0.58 34.35
C SER A 595 5.54 -0.13 34.46
N PRO A 596 5.25 -1.14 33.61
CA PRO A 596 3.96 -1.84 33.62
C PRO A 596 3.74 -2.70 34.88
N HIS A 597 4.77 -2.90 35.69
CA HIS A 597 4.71 -3.57 36.99
C HIS A 597 5.27 -2.67 38.11
N GLY A 598 5.30 -1.36 37.87
CA GLY A 598 5.80 -0.35 38.79
C GLY A 598 4.70 0.31 39.62
N LEU A 599 4.94 1.56 39.97
CA LEU A 599 3.96 2.45 40.59
C LEU A 599 2.92 2.91 39.56
N ASP A 600 1.82 3.50 40.03
CA ASP A 600 0.91 4.23 39.15
C ASP A 600 1.48 5.61 38.76
N LEU A 601 0.86 6.25 37.76
CA LEU A 601 1.31 7.57 37.29
C LEU A 601 1.31 8.62 38.41
N GLY A 602 0.33 8.58 39.33
CA GLY A 602 0.20 9.53 40.43
C GLY A 602 1.38 9.45 41.40
N ASP A 603 1.73 8.23 41.84
CA ASP A 603 2.87 7.96 42.71
C ASP A 603 4.21 8.33 42.03
N VAL A 604 4.36 8.05 40.72
CA VAL A 604 5.56 8.47 39.95
C VAL A 604 5.67 10.00 39.91
N VAL A 605 4.57 10.72 39.68
CA VAL A 605 4.55 12.19 39.69
C VAL A 605 4.85 12.75 41.08
N GLU A 606 4.29 12.17 42.15
CA GLU A 606 4.58 12.61 43.52
C GLU A 606 6.06 12.43 43.90
N LEU A 607 6.66 11.29 43.56
CA LEU A 607 8.09 11.05 43.76
C LEU A 607 8.95 12.04 42.96
N TYR A 608 8.57 12.32 41.71
CA TYR A 608 9.25 13.32 40.88
C TYR A 608 9.19 14.73 41.50
N CYS A 609 8.01 15.16 41.90
CA CYS A 609 7.77 16.47 42.51
C CYS A 609 8.51 16.62 43.85
N ALA A 610 8.47 15.60 44.71
CA ALA A 610 9.22 15.57 45.96
C ALA A 610 10.74 15.63 45.75
N ALA A 611 11.27 14.99 44.69
CA ALA A 611 12.68 15.03 44.35
C ALA A 611 13.14 16.38 43.74
N ARG A 612 12.20 17.25 43.34
CA ARG A 612 12.47 18.54 42.68
C ARG A 612 12.02 19.78 43.48
N ASP A 613 11.38 19.59 44.64
CA ASP A 613 10.75 20.65 45.45
C ASP A 613 9.67 21.44 44.66
N ILE A 614 8.83 20.70 43.91
CA ILE A 614 7.74 21.23 43.07
C ILE A 614 6.39 20.83 43.66
N ALA A 615 5.39 21.72 43.62
CA ALA A 615 4.02 21.41 44.01
C ALA A 615 3.37 20.40 43.04
N ALA A 616 2.94 19.24 43.55
CA ALA A 616 2.48 18.12 42.71
C ALA A 616 1.13 18.34 42.02
N GLU A 617 0.24 19.17 42.58
CA GLU A 617 -1.15 19.33 42.12
C GLU A 617 -1.25 19.69 40.64
N GLN A 618 -0.53 20.74 40.20
CA GLN A 618 -0.51 21.16 38.80
C GLN A 618 0.20 20.17 37.87
N VAL A 619 1.25 19.49 38.37
CA VAL A 619 2.02 18.52 37.57
C VAL A 619 1.21 17.25 37.32
N ARG A 620 0.37 16.81 38.28
CA ARG A 620 -0.50 15.63 38.12
C ARG A 620 -1.52 15.81 36.98
N GLU A 621 -2.20 16.96 36.92
CA GLU A 621 -3.20 17.25 35.87
C GLU A 621 -2.54 17.34 34.48
N GLN A 622 -1.39 18.01 34.38
CA GLN A 622 -0.61 18.12 33.14
C GLN A 622 -0.06 16.77 32.69
N ALA A 623 0.45 15.95 33.61
CA ALA A 623 0.95 14.61 33.31
C ALA A 623 -0.17 13.68 32.85
N ALA A 624 -1.32 13.66 33.52
CA ALA A 624 -2.48 12.85 33.10
C ALA A 624 -2.93 13.22 31.67
N THR A 625 -3.10 14.52 31.41
CA THR A 625 -3.47 15.03 30.07
C THR A 625 -2.46 14.62 29.00
N ALA A 626 -1.16 14.77 29.27
CA ALA A 626 -0.11 14.40 28.33
C ALA A 626 -0.05 12.88 28.10
N ILE A 627 -0.25 12.06 29.14
CA ILE A 627 -0.25 10.59 29.03
C ILE A 627 -1.40 10.10 28.16
N VAL A 628 -2.61 10.67 28.29
CA VAL A 628 -3.75 10.31 27.41
C VAL A 628 -3.42 10.54 25.92
N GLU A 629 -2.80 11.67 25.58
CA GLU A 629 -2.40 11.94 24.19
C GLU A 629 -1.22 11.07 23.71
N LEU A 630 -0.28 10.72 24.60
CA LEU A 630 0.77 9.75 24.30
C LEU A 630 0.21 8.31 24.15
N VAL A 631 -0.90 7.97 24.82
CA VAL A 631 -1.61 6.69 24.65
C VAL A 631 -2.39 6.65 23.34
N ARG A 632 -3.08 7.74 22.95
CA ARG A 632 -3.76 7.87 21.65
C ARG A 632 -2.85 7.45 20.49
N HIS A 633 -1.67 8.07 20.42
CA HIS A 633 -0.66 7.79 19.39
C HIS A 633 0.25 6.57 19.71
N GLY A 634 0.04 5.89 20.84
CA GLY A 634 0.72 4.65 21.21
C GLY A 634 2.19 4.80 21.59
N LEU A 635 2.65 5.98 22.00
CA LEU A 635 4.01 6.21 22.54
C LEU A 635 4.12 5.70 23.99
N VAL A 636 3.02 5.79 24.73
CA VAL A 636 2.83 5.22 26.06
C VAL A 636 1.69 4.21 25.97
N LEU A 637 1.74 3.14 26.77
CA LEU A 637 0.75 2.07 26.78
C LEU A 637 0.28 1.83 28.23
N PRO A 638 -1.04 1.77 28.49
CA PRO A 638 -1.57 1.29 29.76
C PRO A 638 -1.11 -0.14 30.02
N ALA A 639 -0.74 -0.49 31.25
CA ALA A 639 -0.19 -1.81 31.57
C ALA A 639 -1.13 -2.97 31.21
N GLU A 640 -2.44 -2.76 31.33
CA GLU A 640 -3.48 -3.71 30.95
C GLU A 640 -3.53 -4.00 29.44
N LEU A 641 -3.14 -3.06 28.58
CA LEU A 641 -3.08 -3.26 27.12
C LEU A 641 -1.76 -3.89 26.64
N ILE A 642 -0.83 -4.22 27.53
CA ILE A 642 0.50 -4.76 27.19
C ILE A 642 0.53 -6.30 27.24
N ALA A 643 -0.47 -6.96 27.84
CA ALA A 643 -0.38 -8.37 28.21
C ALA A 643 -1.69 -9.17 27.98
N GLU A 644 -2.00 -9.49 26.72
CA GLU A 644 -2.91 -10.60 26.37
C GLU A 644 -2.30 -11.64 25.40
N ASP A 645 -1.36 -11.25 24.53
CA ASP A 645 -0.81 -12.11 23.44
C ASP A 645 0.22 -13.18 23.90
N THR A 646 0.16 -13.68 25.14
CA THR A 646 1.13 -14.69 25.68
C THR A 646 0.53 -16.04 26.08
N GLU A 647 -0.79 -16.22 26.05
CA GLU A 647 -1.46 -17.51 26.34
C GLU A 647 -2.37 -17.97 25.17
N GLU A 648 -1.79 -18.21 24.00
CA GLU A 648 -2.14 -19.32 23.06
C GLU A 648 -1.24 -19.30 21.81
N VAL A 649 -0.23 -20.19 21.77
CA VAL A 649 0.65 -20.49 20.61
C VAL A 649 0.85 -22.01 20.50
#